data_AF-A0AAD3H494-F1
#
_entry.id   AF-A0AAD3H494-F1
#
_cell.length_a   1.000
_cell.length_b   1.000
_cell.length_c   1.000
_cell.angle_alpha   90.00
_cell.angle_beta   90.00
_cell.angle_gamma   90.00
#
_symmetry.space_group_name_H-M   'P 1'
#
loop_
_entity.id
_entity.type
_entity.pdbx_description
1 polymer ?
#
loop_
_entity_poly.entity_id
_entity_poly.type
_entity_poly.pdbx_seq_one_letter_code
_entity_poly.pdbx_strand_id
1 'polypeptide(L)'
;MFHQSFFLSVFVVTLPIQSLSKSHSSVSDVIDSFVKKKESKFQEECTILLGDNMKLEDIHSGSFINQLDKPREEETLGEVEDTEISCLTESGMIYTIEMEDDKGWMKKMMKDKKLKSGFSKMKTLKSAFVDIGRQSLKFRKTDVEFTIDRASTLLKGRNSEHSRTTGTRSVLVVRVVLKDGEPTSCEEELGNSVFLENTLTLTSQYSTCSHGLLSLQKATNRVGLSKSINNGVVTVELDTVSIHDNHVRIRNQVTTELNRQFDVSNPSQLADHVMYCLPPDSMPIVAYGAVNSFLSVYLNDWCTYPSSQMHEIGHNLGFGHSNSPSGSYTDRTDFMGYSYAQRGGPYLCLNPVNIMRGKYCGHKHLDLEEDASTNKLSFYGRIQNFNFKPDNASHPLILRINTNSTVSYFLGFNGLTQSTSGTKTPNKVLLYKNDDIDLPGSDTELIASLDTGCVHTVENYRGTETDLSISVSQIDYDSGTALVTVKAGFTPSPSLSPSKYHSNTPSAQPSINSNLLLHENHNPFCTNHPPAWHDADGVAYNCDWYGSEQGRCDLYGSSYANFNATASEACCICGGGISTNNNPSVTSAAEATVPTTFENEWGDQGMAYVCRNEPEGWHDSDGSAYTCEWYQHEGRCSIYGHSHRKFNKTANEACCVCGGGHSFAQFDTSAETLASLQSPSAPTSSQSVEMICEDTHPYWHDADGEAYTCEWYGSGSRCSEFGHGHSNFGFTANEACCSCGGGSLRELNQVICEDSPTFWHDSDGEQYDCQWYSQEDRCTKYGHSYSNFGKTAQEACCSCNGGQVSNPILNEVTTSPTAATPICEDRVPNWHDADGVAYTCEWYSEGTGSRCQNYGDGYSNFGFTASENFENHNLIK
;
A
#
# COMPACT_ATOMS: atom_id res chain seq x y z
N MET A 1 -25.94 -46.82 -59.30
CA MET A 1 -25.76 -45.36 -59.15
C MET A 1 -24.63 -45.17 -58.15
N PHE A 2 -23.50 -44.60 -58.57
CA PHE A 2 -22.25 -44.58 -57.79
C PHE A 2 -21.71 -43.14 -57.64
N HIS A 3 -21.25 -42.85 -56.42
CA HIS A 3 -20.17 -41.96 -55.95
C HIS A 3 -19.62 -40.74 -56.74
N GLN A 4 -19.30 -39.71 -55.93
CA GLN A 4 -18.09 -38.86 -55.90
C GLN A 4 -17.89 -37.63 -56.83
N SER A 5 -17.61 -36.51 -56.15
CA SER A 5 -16.44 -35.60 -56.29
C SER A 5 -16.23 -34.65 -57.50
N PHE A 6 -15.93 -33.38 -57.15
CA PHE A 6 -15.02 -32.41 -57.79
C PHE A 6 -15.10 -32.13 -59.32
N PHE A 7 -15.28 -30.85 -59.72
CA PHE A 7 -14.18 -29.98 -60.18
C PHE A 7 -14.63 -28.55 -60.59
N LEU A 8 -13.66 -27.63 -60.62
CA LEU A 8 -13.72 -26.26 -61.17
C LEU A 8 -14.20 -26.21 -62.64
N SER A 9 -14.79 -25.08 -63.05
CA SER A 9 -14.76 -24.61 -64.44
C SER A 9 -14.83 -23.09 -64.53
N VAL A 10 -13.75 -22.48 -65.03
CA VAL A 10 -13.60 -21.04 -65.25
C VAL A 10 -14.21 -20.66 -66.59
N PHE A 11 -15.05 -19.61 -66.64
CA PHE A 11 -15.48 -19.00 -67.90
C PHE A 11 -14.66 -17.74 -68.20
N VAL A 12 -13.80 -17.84 -69.21
CA VAL A 12 -13.06 -16.72 -69.79
C VAL A 12 -13.95 -16.04 -70.84
N VAL A 13 -14.20 -14.74 -70.70
CA VAL A 13 -14.79 -13.91 -71.76
C VAL A 13 -13.69 -13.06 -72.39
N THR A 14 -13.39 -13.35 -73.65
CA THR A 14 -12.41 -12.62 -74.47
C THR A 14 -13.06 -11.43 -75.18
N LEU A 15 -12.47 -10.24 -75.07
CA LEU A 15 -12.68 -9.13 -76.00
C LEU A 15 -11.32 -8.54 -76.44
N PRO A 16 -11.24 -7.93 -77.65
CA PRO A 16 -9.98 -7.90 -78.40
C PRO A 16 -9.06 -6.72 -78.09
N ILE A 17 -7.75 -6.99 -78.11
CA ILE A 17 -6.69 -5.98 -78.04
C ILE A 17 -6.33 -5.53 -79.46
N GLN A 18 -6.42 -4.22 -79.75
CA GLN A 18 -5.53 -3.59 -80.71
C GLN A 18 -5.03 -2.21 -80.22
N SER A 19 -3.70 -2.10 -80.13
CA SER A 19 -2.92 -0.88 -80.32
C SER A 19 -3.24 0.35 -79.43
N LEU A 20 -2.54 0.44 -78.29
CA LEU A 20 -1.69 1.61 -77.98
C LEU A 20 -0.64 1.24 -76.92
N SER A 21 0.43 2.04 -76.82
CA SER A 21 1.75 1.57 -76.37
C SER A 21 2.10 1.92 -74.91
N LYS A 22 2.94 1.06 -74.31
CA LYS A 22 3.79 1.31 -73.13
C LYS A 22 3.10 1.73 -71.81
N SER A 23 2.84 0.75 -70.95
CA SER A 23 3.57 0.65 -69.67
C SER A 23 3.49 -0.78 -69.14
N HIS A 24 4.57 -1.28 -68.53
CA HIS A 24 4.51 -2.50 -67.74
C HIS A 24 3.99 -2.16 -66.35
N SER A 25 2.74 -2.53 -66.06
CA SER A 25 2.35 -2.91 -64.70
C SER A 25 2.42 -4.43 -64.62
N SER A 26 2.98 -4.92 -63.53
CA SER A 26 3.16 -6.33 -63.23
C SER A 26 1.85 -6.93 -62.68
N VAL A 27 1.72 -8.25 -62.72
CA VAL A 27 0.62 -8.95 -62.02
C VAL A 27 0.67 -8.70 -60.50
N SER A 28 1.84 -8.35 -59.97
CA SER A 28 2.01 -7.87 -58.60
C SER A 28 1.17 -6.61 -58.34
N ASP A 29 1.14 -5.63 -59.24
CA ASP A 29 0.41 -4.36 -59.02
C ASP A 29 -1.12 -4.53 -58.98
N VAL A 30 -1.66 -5.57 -59.65
CA VAL A 30 -3.09 -5.93 -59.61
C VAL A 30 -3.44 -6.75 -58.37
N ILE A 31 -2.51 -7.59 -57.89
CA ILE A 31 -2.65 -8.26 -56.59
C ILE A 31 -2.57 -7.23 -55.46
N ASP A 32 -1.66 -6.27 -55.57
CA ASP A 32 -1.50 -5.18 -54.61
C ASP A 32 -2.74 -4.27 -54.56
N SER A 33 -3.45 -4.06 -55.68
CA SER A 33 -4.73 -3.34 -55.67
C SER A 33 -5.90 -4.14 -55.08
N PHE A 34 -5.82 -5.48 -55.04
CA PHE A 34 -6.79 -6.34 -54.35
C PHE A 34 -6.48 -6.55 -52.86
N VAL A 35 -5.21 -6.35 -52.46
CA VAL A 35 -4.76 -6.42 -51.06
C VAL A 35 -4.88 -5.04 -50.36
N LYS A 36 -4.83 -3.93 -51.11
CA LYS A 36 -4.94 -2.57 -50.54
C LYS A 36 -6.39 -2.16 -50.26
N LYS A 37 -6.62 -1.77 -48.99
CA LYS A 37 -7.84 -1.14 -48.43
C LYS A 37 -9.11 -2.01 -48.41
N LYS A 38 -9.13 -2.99 -47.48
CA LYS A 38 -10.37 -3.41 -46.82
C LYS A 38 -10.85 -2.28 -45.89
N GLU A 39 -11.56 -1.31 -46.45
CA GLU A 39 -12.17 -0.21 -45.71
C GLU A 39 -13.68 -0.44 -45.63
N SER A 40 -14.21 -0.53 -44.40
CA SER A 40 -15.66 -0.52 -44.16
C SER A 40 -16.10 0.88 -43.75
N LYS A 41 -17.16 1.40 -44.38
CA LYS A 41 -17.77 2.66 -43.93
C LYS A 41 -18.24 2.52 -42.48
N PHE A 42 -17.92 3.52 -41.68
CA PHE A 42 -18.41 3.68 -40.33
C PHE A 42 -19.52 4.73 -40.35
N GLN A 43 -20.69 4.40 -39.79
CA GLN A 43 -21.86 5.29 -39.73
C GLN A 43 -22.55 5.22 -38.35
N GLU A 44 -21.82 4.77 -37.34
CA GLU A 44 -22.31 4.58 -35.97
C GLU A 44 -21.96 5.79 -35.09
N GLU A 45 -22.61 5.88 -33.94
CA GLU A 45 -22.18 6.74 -32.84
C GLU A 45 -21.29 5.92 -31.89
N CYS A 46 -20.23 6.52 -31.37
CA CYS A 46 -19.35 5.84 -30.41
C CYS A 46 -18.98 6.73 -29.24
N THR A 47 -18.59 6.09 -28.13
CA THR A 47 -18.09 6.76 -26.93
C THR A 47 -16.60 6.98 -27.08
N ILE A 48 -16.14 8.22 -26.86
CA ILE A 48 -14.71 8.52 -26.79
C ILE A 48 -14.17 7.98 -25.47
N LEU A 49 -13.11 7.18 -25.58
CA LEU A 49 -12.35 6.66 -24.47
C LEU A 49 -10.92 7.20 -24.53
N LEU A 50 -10.37 7.52 -23.36
CA LEU A 50 -8.95 7.43 -23.13
C LEU A 50 -8.62 5.96 -22.84
N GLY A 51 -7.64 5.44 -23.56
CA GLY A 51 -6.90 4.23 -23.19
C GLY A 51 -5.55 4.68 -22.65
N ASP A 52 -5.32 4.38 -21.37
CA ASP A 52 -4.06 4.64 -20.69
C ASP A 52 -3.23 3.36 -20.70
N ASN A 53 -1.97 3.47 -21.14
CA ASN A 53 -1.12 2.34 -21.50
C ASN A 53 0.03 2.19 -20.50
N MET A 54 0.13 1.05 -19.82
CA MET A 54 1.24 0.75 -18.91
C MET A 54 2.39 0.06 -19.65
N LYS A 55 3.48 0.79 -19.92
CA LYS A 55 4.56 0.30 -20.79
C LYS A 55 5.50 -0.64 -20.06
N LEU A 56 6.23 -1.44 -20.83
CA LEU A 56 7.25 -2.36 -20.30
C LEU A 56 8.42 -1.62 -19.62
N GLU A 57 8.70 -0.38 -20.02
CA GLU A 57 9.78 0.46 -19.49
C GLU A 57 9.44 1.10 -18.13
N ASP A 58 8.15 1.24 -17.80
CA ASP A 58 7.68 1.69 -16.48
C ASP A 58 7.82 0.58 -15.40
N ILE A 59 8.28 -0.61 -15.80
CA ILE A 59 8.36 -1.82 -14.97
C ILE A 59 9.81 -2.14 -14.64
N HIS A 60 10.30 -1.54 -13.57
CA HIS A 60 11.56 -1.97 -12.96
C HIS A 60 11.40 -3.30 -12.22
N SER A 61 11.41 -4.40 -12.97
CA SER A 61 11.37 -5.76 -12.42
C SER A 61 12.50 -5.99 -11.41
N GLY A 62 12.14 -6.40 -10.20
CA GLY A 62 13.10 -6.82 -9.19
C GLY A 62 13.66 -8.20 -9.52
N SER A 63 14.89 -8.23 -10.04
CA SER A 63 15.77 -9.40 -10.21
C SER A 63 15.63 -10.26 -11.50
N PHE A 64 16.65 -10.11 -12.37
CA PHE A 64 17.29 -11.11 -13.24
C PHE A 64 16.45 -12.10 -14.08
N ILE A 65 16.41 -11.87 -15.41
CA ILE A 65 16.90 -12.84 -16.41
C ILE A 65 17.76 -12.12 -17.45
N ASN A 66 18.87 -12.73 -17.85
CA ASN A 66 19.79 -12.23 -18.87
C ASN A 66 19.14 -12.09 -20.26
N GLN A 67 19.35 -10.96 -20.93
CA GLN A 67 19.71 -10.99 -22.35
C GLN A 67 20.67 -9.85 -22.71
N LEU A 68 21.78 -10.24 -23.34
CA LEU A 68 22.91 -9.39 -23.70
C LEU A 68 22.64 -8.54 -24.95
N ASP A 69 23.20 -7.33 -24.95
CA ASP A 69 23.65 -6.54 -26.09
C ASP A 69 22.82 -6.56 -27.39
N LYS A 70 22.21 -5.39 -27.67
CA LYS A 70 22.42 -4.71 -28.96
C LYS A 70 22.18 -3.20 -28.84
N PRO A 71 23.14 -2.35 -29.25
CA PRO A 71 22.89 -0.92 -29.34
C PRO A 71 21.96 -0.64 -30.53
N ARG A 72 21.02 0.29 -30.35
CA ARG A 72 20.30 0.90 -31.47
C ARG A 72 20.29 2.42 -31.29
N GLU A 73 20.53 3.08 -32.42
CA GLU A 73 20.97 4.46 -32.57
C GLU A 73 20.07 5.50 -31.89
N GLU A 74 20.68 6.61 -31.46
CA GLU A 74 20.01 7.79 -30.94
C GLU A 74 19.07 8.42 -31.99
N GLU A 75 17.76 8.15 -31.89
CA GLU A 75 16.73 9.05 -32.43
C GLU A 75 16.12 9.86 -31.29
N THR A 76 16.63 11.08 -31.13
CA THR A 76 16.03 12.26 -30.47
C THR A 76 14.89 12.03 -29.47
N LEU A 77 15.17 12.28 -28.18
CA LEU A 77 14.12 12.51 -27.17
C LEU A 77 13.13 13.57 -27.67
N GLY A 78 11.90 13.15 -27.92
CA GLY A 78 10.73 14.01 -27.99
C GLY A 78 9.71 13.49 -26.99
N GLU A 79 9.14 14.39 -26.18
CA GLU A 79 8.04 14.06 -25.27
C GLU A 79 6.85 13.55 -26.09
N VAL A 80 6.52 12.26 -25.94
CA VAL A 80 5.30 11.66 -26.50
C VAL A 80 4.39 11.27 -25.35
N GLU A 81 3.40 12.12 -25.04
CA GLU A 81 2.30 11.76 -24.13
C GLU A 81 1.57 10.53 -24.72
N ASP A 82 1.78 9.34 -24.15
CA ASP A 82 1.38 8.01 -24.68
C ASP A 82 -0.13 7.67 -24.61
N THR A 83 -0.98 8.66 -24.32
CA THR A 83 -2.44 8.47 -24.23
C THR A 83 -3.03 8.06 -25.59
N GLU A 84 -3.71 6.91 -25.65
CA GLU A 84 -4.46 6.48 -26.83
C GLU A 84 -5.88 7.04 -26.77
N ILE A 85 -6.38 7.60 -27.87
CA ILE A 85 -7.80 7.99 -28.00
C ILE A 85 -8.50 6.95 -28.86
N SER A 86 -9.53 6.34 -28.27
CA SER A 86 -10.25 5.20 -28.85
C SER A 86 -11.76 5.49 -28.94
N CYS A 87 -12.43 4.81 -29.88
CA CYS A 87 -13.86 4.93 -30.19
C CYS A 87 -14.56 3.61 -29.85
N LEU A 88 -15.35 3.59 -28.77
CA LEU A 88 -16.15 2.45 -28.31
C LEU A 88 -17.56 2.48 -28.91
N THR A 89 -17.87 1.54 -29.80
CA THR A 89 -19.19 1.38 -30.41
C THR A 89 -20.22 0.85 -29.41
N GLU A 90 -21.50 0.96 -29.75
CA GLU A 90 -22.59 0.31 -29.00
C GLU A 90 -22.39 -1.22 -28.89
N SER A 91 -21.77 -1.84 -29.90
CA SER A 91 -21.48 -3.28 -29.95
C SER A 91 -20.31 -3.74 -29.06
N GLY A 92 -19.62 -2.81 -28.38
CA GLY A 92 -18.47 -3.12 -27.52
C GLY A 92 -17.14 -3.18 -28.27
N MET A 93 -17.14 -2.87 -29.57
CA MET A 93 -15.93 -2.84 -30.40
C MET A 93 -15.21 -1.53 -30.15
N ILE A 94 -13.88 -1.57 -30.07
CA ILE A 94 -13.07 -0.37 -29.81
C ILE A 94 -12.05 -0.22 -30.92
N TYR A 95 -12.02 0.97 -31.53
CA TYR A 95 -11.11 1.32 -32.62
C TYR A 95 -10.24 2.53 -32.23
N THR A 96 -8.93 2.41 -32.42
CA THR A 96 -7.97 3.52 -32.26
C THR A 96 -8.30 4.63 -33.25
N ILE A 97 -8.29 5.89 -32.83
CA ILE A 97 -8.62 7.01 -33.72
C ILE A 97 -7.37 7.49 -34.47
N GLU A 98 -7.42 7.46 -35.80
CA GLU A 98 -6.38 7.98 -36.70
C GLU A 98 -6.94 9.12 -37.58
N MET A 99 -6.64 10.37 -37.24
CA MET A 99 -7.09 11.53 -38.03
C MET A 99 -6.28 11.75 -39.32
N GLU A 100 -6.96 12.12 -40.40
CA GLU A 100 -6.31 12.44 -41.69
C GLU A 100 -5.71 13.86 -41.76
N ASP A 101 -6.33 14.86 -41.12
CA ASP A 101 -6.07 16.29 -41.38
C ASP A 101 -5.39 17.05 -40.22
N ASP A 102 -5.69 16.73 -38.96
CA ASP A 102 -5.11 17.40 -37.78
C ASP A 102 -4.87 16.38 -36.64
N LYS A 103 -3.74 15.65 -36.72
CA LYS A 103 -3.41 14.53 -35.80
C LYS A 103 -3.40 14.92 -34.32
N GLY A 104 -3.16 16.19 -33.98
CA GLY A 104 -3.15 16.69 -32.61
C GLY A 104 -4.50 17.16 -32.09
N TRP A 105 -5.51 17.32 -32.95
CA TRP A 105 -6.77 17.98 -32.61
C TRP A 105 -7.51 17.32 -31.44
N MET A 106 -7.66 16.00 -31.46
CA MET A 106 -8.40 15.30 -30.41
C MET A 106 -7.64 15.28 -29.09
N LYS A 107 -6.31 15.04 -29.09
CA LYS A 107 -5.48 15.18 -27.88
C LYS A 107 -5.62 16.58 -27.28
N LYS A 108 -5.59 17.62 -28.12
CA LYS A 108 -5.87 18.99 -27.69
C LYS A 108 -7.30 19.17 -27.16
N MET A 109 -8.33 18.55 -27.72
CA MET A 109 -9.69 18.64 -27.20
C MET A 109 -9.87 17.93 -25.84
N MET A 110 -9.16 16.83 -25.59
CA MET A 110 -9.08 16.21 -24.26
C MET A 110 -8.37 17.16 -23.27
N LYS A 111 -7.20 17.70 -23.63
CA LYS A 111 -6.40 18.65 -22.81
C LYS A 111 -7.15 19.96 -22.52
N ASP A 112 -7.88 20.48 -23.50
CA ASP A 112 -8.80 21.63 -23.38
C ASP A 112 -10.08 21.29 -22.57
N LYS A 113 -10.24 20.05 -22.06
CA LYS A 113 -11.41 19.53 -21.31
C LYS A 113 -12.74 19.61 -22.06
N LYS A 114 -12.69 19.70 -23.40
CA LYS A 114 -13.86 19.75 -24.31
C LYS A 114 -14.43 18.36 -24.60
N LEU A 115 -13.61 17.33 -24.41
CA LEU A 115 -14.00 15.93 -24.45
C LEU A 115 -13.69 15.29 -23.09
N LYS A 116 -14.52 14.33 -22.67
CA LYS A 116 -14.37 13.57 -21.42
C LYS A 116 -14.52 12.07 -21.69
N SER A 117 -13.60 11.25 -21.19
CA SER A 117 -13.64 9.79 -21.38
C SER A 117 -14.93 9.19 -20.82
N GLY A 118 -15.53 8.26 -21.56
CA GLY A 118 -16.79 7.59 -21.19
C GLY A 118 -18.05 8.46 -21.30
N PHE A 119 -17.93 9.78 -21.51
CA PHE A 119 -19.05 10.73 -21.52
C PHE A 119 -19.24 11.46 -22.86
N SER A 120 -18.14 11.76 -23.57
CA SER A 120 -18.22 12.34 -24.90
C SER A 120 -18.59 11.26 -25.92
N LYS A 121 -19.67 11.49 -26.65
CA LYS A 121 -20.04 10.71 -27.82
C LYS A 121 -19.56 11.41 -29.08
N MET A 122 -19.16 10.63 -30.07
CA MET A 122 -18.76 11.07 -31.39
C MET A 122 -19.69 10.44 -32.42
N LYS A 123 -20.27 11.28 -33.27
CA LYS A 123 -21.14 10.87 -34.37
C LYS A 123 -20.51 11.28 -35.70
N THR A 124 -20.44 10.35 -36.65
CA THR A 124 -19.88 10.63 -37.97
C THR A 124 -20.92 11.25 -38.90
N LEU A 125 -20.62 12.45 -39.41
CA LEU A 125 -21.46 13.22 -40.35
C LEU A 125 -21.25 12.83 -41.82
N LYS A 126 -20.03 12.38 -42.17
CA LYS A 126 -19.68 11.93 -43.52
C LYS A 126 -19.17 10.49 -43.50
N SER A 127 -18.60 10.03 -44.62
CA SER A 127 -18.02 8.68 -44.72
C SER A 127 -16.68 8.59 -43.97
N ALA A 128 -16.74 8.43 -42.65
CA ALA A 128 -15.65 7.81 -41.90
C ALA A 128 -15.52 6.32 -42.31
N PHE A 129 -14.37 5.72 -42.04
CA PHE A 129 -14.14 4.32 -42.35
C PHE A 129 -13.18 3.66 -41.35
N VAL A 130 -13.38 2.36 -41.13
CA VAL A 130 -12.43 1.53 -40.36
C VAL A 130 -11.43 0.92 -41.34
N ASP A 131 -10.14 1.13 -41.08
CA ASP A 131 -9.06 0.37 -41.69
C ASP A 131 -9.03 -1.00 -41.00
N ILE A 132 -9.63 -2.02 -41.62
CA ILE A 132 -9.80 -3.35 -41.01
C ILE A 132 -8.44 -4.00 -40.71
N GLY A 133 -7.37 -3.64 -41.44
CA GLY A 133 -6.03 -4.13 -41.20
C GLY A 133 -5.35 -3.51 -39.98
N ARG A 134 -5.56 -2.21 -39.75
CA ARG A 134 -5.02 -1.49 -38.57
C ARG A 134 -5.95 -1.51 -37.35
N GLN A 135 -7.22 -1.87 -37.55
CA GLN A 135 -8.31 -1.66 -36.58
C GLN A 135 -8.45 -0.19 -36.13
N SER A 136 -8.09 0.76 -36.99
CA SER A 136 -8.21 2.19 -36.71
C SER A 136 -9.41 2.82 -37.43
N LEU A 137 -10.09 3.74 -36.73
CA LEU A 137 -11.15 4.55 -37.28
C LEU A 137 -10.56 5.84 -37.87
N LYS A 138 -10.80 6.07 -39.17
CA LYS A 138 -10.26 7.19 -39.94
C LYS A 138 -11.34 8.17 -40.35
N PHE A 139 -11.06 9.45 -40.11
CA PHE A 139 -11.92 10.58 -40.47
C PHE A 139 -11.13 11.90 -40.50
N ARG A 140 -11.76 12.94 -41.03
CA ARG A 140 -11.31 14.34 -40.92
C ARG A 140 -12.12 15.08 -39.87
N LYS A 141 -11.57 16.16 -39.36
CA LYS A 141 -12.25 17.08 -38.43
C LYS A 141 -13.65 17.52 -38.87
N THR A 142 -13.88 17.67 -40.17
CA THR A 142 -15.20 18.08 -40.73
C THR A 142 -16.22 16.94 -40.88
N ASP A 143 -15.85 15.72 -40.51
CA ASP A 143 -16.65 14.50 -40.73
C ASP A 143 -17.26 13.96 -39.42
N VAL A 144 -17.05 14.65 -38.29
CA VAL A 144 -17.52 14.25 -36.97
C VAL A 144 -18.16 15.42 -36.22
N GLU A 145 -19.17 15.10 -35.42
CA GLU A 145 -19.78 15.96 -34.42
C GLU A 145 -19.63 15.30 -33.04
N PHE A 146 -19.42 16.10 -32.01
CA PHE A 146 -19.35 15.62 -30.63
C PHE A 146 -20.55 16.09 -29.83
N THR A 147 -21.15 15.18 -29.10
CA THR A 147 -22.11 15.47 -28.04
C THR A 147 -21.47 15.07 -26.70
N ILE A 148 -21.72 15.85 -25.66
CA ILE A 148 -21.49 15.39 -24.29
C ILE A 148 -22.83 14.84 -23.82
N ASP A 149 -22.85 13.63 -23.27
CA ASP A 149 -24.07 13.10 -22.67
C ASP A 149 -24.45 13.92 -21.43
N ARG A 150 -25.27 14.96 -21.65
CA ARG A 150 -25.74 15.87 -20.61
C ARG A 150 -26.72 15.21 -19.64
N ALA A 151 -27.23 14.01 -19.90
CA ALA A 151 -28.03 13.31 -18.89
C ALA A 151 -27.15 12.92 -17.69
N SER A 152 -25.90 12.52 -17.94
CA SER A 152 -24.91 12.31 -16.87
C SER A 152 -24.58 13.60 -16.11
N THR A 153 -24.44 14.73 -16.83
CA THR A 153 -23.96 16.02 -16.29
C THR A 153 -25.05 16.88 -15.64
N LEU A 154 -26.33 16.67 -15.97
CA LEU A 154 -27.48 17.35 -15.35
C LEU A 154 -28.00 16.60 -14.12
N LEU A 155 -27.63 15.32 -13.96
CA LEU A 155 -27.83 14.55 -12.73
C LEU A 155 -26.78 14.86 -11.62
N LYS A 156 -26.21 16.08 -11.64
CA LYS A 156 -25.52 16.68 -10.48
C LYS A 156 -26.41 16.77 -9.22
N GLY A 157 -27.71 16.49 -9.35
CA GLY A 157 -28.56 16.01 -8.27
C GLY A 157 -28.48 14.49 -8.05
N ARG A 158 -27.49 14.05 -7.26
CA ARG A 158 -27.49 12.84 -6.40
C ARG A 158 -27.34 11.41 -6.99
N ASN A 159 -27.27 11.13 -8.31
CA ASN A 159 -27.37 9.72 -8.77
C ASN A 159 -26.38 9.18 -9.84
N SER A 160 -26.15 9.81 -10.99
CA SER A 160 -25.48 9.12 -12.13
C SER A 160 -24.01 8.74 -11.88
N GLU A 161 -23.17 9.71 -11.49
CA GLU A 161 -21.78 9.46 -11.06
C GLU A 161 -21.70 8.74 -9.69
N HIS A 162 -22.80 8.64 -8.94
CA HIS A 162 -22.82 7.90 -7.69
C HIS A 162 -22.79 6.37 -7.90
N SER A 163 -23.16 5.91 -9.10
CA SER A 163 -23.34 4.48 -9.37
C SER A 163 -22.00 3.74 -9.48
N ARG A 164 -21.10 4.10 -10.41
CA ARG A 164 -19.92 3.28 -10.75
C ARG A 164 -19.00 2.98 -9.57
N THR A 165 -18.76 4.00 -8.74
CA THR A 165 -17.70 4.00 -7.73
C THR A 165 -18.13 3.39 -6.39
N THR A 166 -19.41 3.02 -6.25
CA THR A 166 -20.00 2.43 -5.04
C THR A 166 -21.05 1.35 -5.37
N GLY A 167 -21.58 0.70 -4.34
CA GLY A 167 -22.53 -0.41 -4.45
C GLY A 167 -21.87 -1.70 -4.90
N THR A 168 -22.69 -2.68 -5.27
CA THR A 168 -22.23 -3.97 -5.78
C THR A 168 -22.00 -3.90 -7.29
N ARG A 169 -20.83 -4.34 -7.76
CA ARG A 169 -20.44 -4.40 -9.18
C ARG A 169 -19.95 -5.79 -9.53
N SER A 170 -20.39 -6.29 -10.67
CA SER A 170 -19.99 -7.59 -11.20
C SER A 170 -18.70 -7.49 -12.03
N VAL A 171 -17.83 -8.49 -11.91
CA VAL A 171 -16.58 -8.62 -12.67
C VAL A 171 -16.57 -9.95 -13.42
N LEU A 172 -16.32 -9.92 -14.73
CA LEU A 172 -16.11 -11.10 -15.57
C LEU A 172 -14.65 -11.20 -15.98
N VAL A 173 -14.01 -12.35 -15.72
CA VAL A 173 -12.65 -12.65 -16.18
C VAL A 173 -12.73 -13.51 -17.44
N VAL A 174 -12.05 -13.09 -18.51
CA VAL A 174 -12.07 -13.77 -19.81
C VAL A 174 -10.67 -14.28 -20.12
N ARG A 175 -10.49 -15.60 -20.09
CA ARG A 175 -9.25 -16.26 -20.50
C ARG A 175 -9.23 -16.37 -22.02
N VAL A 176 -8.30 -15.68 -22.69
CA VAL A 176 -8.27 -15.60 -24.16
C VAL A 176 -7.23 -16.56 -24.73
N VAL A 177 -7.71 -17.68 -25.27
CA VAL A 177 -6.87 -18.66 -25.99
C VAL A 177 -6.83 -18.29 -27.47
N LEU A 178 -5.63 -18.07 -28.00
CA LEU A 178 -5.38 -17.80 -29.42
C LEU A 178 -4.84 -19.05 -30.11
N LYS A 179 -4.75 -19.01 -31.44
CA LYS A 179 -4.28 -20.13 -32.28
C LYS A 179 -2.92 -20.70 -31.88
N ASP A 180 -2.03 -19.85 -31.39
CA ASP A 180 -0.61 -20.11 -31.13
C ASP A 180 -0.14 -19.62 -29.74
N GLY A 181 -1.06 -19.32 -28.82
CA GLY A 181 -0.72 -18.98 -27.44
C GLY A 181 -1.94 -18.92 -26.53
N GLU A 182 -1.73 -19.19 -25.24
CA GLU A 182 -2.74 -19.07 -24.19
C GLU A 182 -2.15 -18.43 -22.91
N PRO A 183 -2.97 -17.86 -22.00
CA PRO A 183 -2.49 -17.37 -20.71
C PRO A 183 -1.98 -18.52 -19.85
N THR A 184 -0.88 -18.29 -19.13
CA THR A 184 -0.22 -19.29 -18.28
C THR A 184 -1.17 -19.82 -17.19
N SER A 185 -1.93 -18.92 -16.55
CA SER A 185 -2.93 -19.31 -15.54
C SER A 185 -4.21 -19.89 -16.17
N CYS A 186 -4.74 -20.93 -15.52
CA CYS A 186 -6.00 -21.59 -15.85
C CYS A 186 -7.22 -20.78 -15.33
N GLU A 187 -8.45 -21.22 -15.65
CA GLU A 187 -9.67 -20.54 -15.20
C GLU A 187 -9.77 -20.43 -13.67
N GLU A 188 -9.37 -21.47 -12.94
CA GLU A 188 -9.40 -21.50 -11.48
C GLU A 188 -8.40 -20.52 -10.86
N GLU A 189 -7.15 -20.49 -11.34
CA GLU A 189 -6.15 -19.52 -10.88
C GLU A 189 -6.56 -18.08 -11.18
N LEU A 190 -7.09 -17.81 -12.38
CA LEU A 190 -7.60 -16.50 -12.74
C LEU A 190 -8.76 -16.08 -11.83
N GLY A 191 -9.73 -16.97 -11.61
CA GLY A 191 -10.85 -16.72 -10.69
C GLY A 191 -10.38 -16.48 -9.25
N ASN A 192 -9.46 -17.30 -8.75
CA ASN A 192 -8.93 -17.16 -7.39
C ASN A 192 -8.13 -15.86 -7.23
N SER A 193 -7.33 -15.45 -8.22
CA SER A 193 -6.57 -14.20 -8.16
C SER A 193 -7.44 -12.94 -8.03
N VAL A 194 -8.69 -12.99 -8.49
CA VAL A 194 -9.66 -11.88 -8.45
C VAL A 194 -10.62 -12.00 -7.26
N PHE A 195 -11.06 -13.22 -6.94
CA PHE A 195 -12.22 -13.47 -6.07
C PHE A 195 -11.97 -14.36 -4.85
N LEU A 196 -10.74 -14.80 -4.58
CA LEU A 196 -10.46 -15.63 -3.40
C LEU A 196 -10.62 -14.78 -2.12
N GLU A 197 -11.38 -15.32 -1.17
CA GLU A 197 -11.59 -14.74 0.15
C GLU A 197 -10.38 -15.00 1.06
N ASN A 198 -10.24 -14.22 2.13
CA ASN A 198 -9.14 -14.30 3.11
C ASN A 198 -7.72 -14.11 2.55
N THR A 199 -7.59 -13.65 1.30
CA THR A 199 -6.33 -13.22 0.68
C THR A 199 -6.50 -11.84 0.04
N LEU A 200 -5.40 -11.14 -0.26
CA LEU A 200 -5.45 -9.89 -1.01
C LEU A 200 -5.71 -10.20 -2.50
N THR A 201 -6.88 -9.79 -2.97
CA THR A 201 -7.36 -9.90 -4.35
C THR A 201 -8.02 -8.58 -4.76
N LEU A 202 -8.36 -8.42 -6.05
CA LEU A 202 -9.14 -7.26 -6.52
C LEU A 202 -10.38 -7.01 -5.64
N THR A 203 -11.14 -8.07 -5.31
CA THR A 203 -12.40 -7.91 -4.58
C THR A 203 -12.22 -7.57 -3.10
N SER A 204 -11.32 -8.27 -2.40
CA SER A 204 -11.08 -8.00 -0.97
C SER A 204 -10.44 -6.64 -0.75
N GLN A 205 -9.53 -6.22 -1.61
CA GLN A 205 -8.79 -4.97 -1.45
C GLN A 205 -9.65 -3.75 -1.81
N TYR A 206 -10.46 -3.77 -2.89
CA TYR A 206 -11.43 -2.70 -3.13
C TYR A 206 -12.49 -2.59 -2.03
N SER A 207 -12.96 -3.72 -1.49
CA SER A 207 -13.89 -3.71 -0.36
C SER A 207 -13.26 -3.07 0.88
N THR A 208 -12.00 -3.40 1.16
CA THR A 208 -11.23 -2.86 2.30
C THR A 208 -11.00 -1.35 2.16
N CYS A 209 -10.43 -0.90 1.04
CA CYS A 209 -10.10 0.52 0.81
C CYS A 209 -11.33 1.42 0.60
N SER A 210 -12.50 0.84 0.31
CA SER A 210 -13.78 1.57 0.25
C SER A 210 -14.64 1.42 1.51
N HIS A 211 -14.17 0.69 2.53
CA HIS A 211 -14.93 0.36 3.75
C HIS A 211 -16.29 -0.30 3.47
N GLY A 212 -16.35 -1.15 2.45
CA GLY A 212 -17.56 -1.83 1.98
C GLY A 212 -18.49 -0.96 1.12
N LEU A 213 -18.12 0.30 0.81
CA LEU A 213 -18.90 1.16 -0.08
C LEU A 213 -18.85 0.68 -1.54
N LEU A 214 -17.79 0.01 -1.97
CA LEU A 214 -17.69 -0.70 -3.24
C LEU A 214 -17.49 -2.20 -2.98
N SER A 215 -18.37 -3.03 -3.51
CA SER A 215 -18.28 -4.49 -3.43
C SER A 215 -18.18 -5.06 -4.84
N LEU A 216 -16.98 -5.49 -5.22
CA LEU A 216 -16.76 -6.21 -6.47
C LEU A 216 -17.10 -7.69 -6.25
N GLN A 217 -17.87 -8.29 -7.15
CA GLN A 217 -18.31 -9.69 -7.07
C GLN A 217 -18.19 -10.42 -8.41
N LYS A 218 -18.26 -11.75 -8.37
CA LYS A 218 -18.26 -12.62 -9.56
C LYS A 218 -19.42 -12.27 -10.50
N ALA A 219 -19.17 -12.26 -11.81
CA ALA A 219 -20.24 -12.24 -12.81
C ALA A 219 -21.16 -13.47 -12.65
N THR A 220 -22.46 -13.26 -12.82
CA THR A 220 -23.47 -14.32 -12.70
C THR A 220 -23.15 -15.48 -13.66
N ASN A 221 -23.28 -16.72 -13.19
CA ASN A 221 -23.12 -17.89 -14.04
C ASN A 221 -24.13 -17.85 -15.21
N ARG A 222 -23.67 -18.09 -16.43
CA ARG A 222 -24.50 -18.09 -17.65
C ARG A 222 -24.04 -19.19 -18.59
N VAL A 223 -24.98 -19.94 -19.15
CA VAL A 223 -24.72 -20.92 -20.20
C VAL A 223 -24.91 -20.23 -21.56
N GLY A 224 -23.86 -20.22 -22.37
CA GLY A 224 -23.87 -19.74 -23.75
C GLY A 224 -24.07 -20.87 -24.76
N LEU A 225 -23.82 -20.60 -26.04
CA LEU A 225 -24.00 -21.55 -27.14
C LEU A 225 -23.07 -22.79 -27.03
N SER A 226 -21.81 -22.59 -26.65
CA SER A 226 -20.84 -23.67 -26.40
C SER A 226 -19.84 -23.38 -25.27
N LYS A 227 -19.86 -22.17 -24.69
CA LYS A 227 -19.08 -21.78 -23.51
C LYS A 227 -20.02 -21.42 -22.36
N SER A 228 -19.52 -21.41 -21.13
CA SER A 228 -20.29 -20.98 -19.94
C SER A 228 -19.44 -20.06 -19.08
N ILE A 229 -20.06 -19.01 -18.55
CA ILE A 229 -19.49 -18.24 -17.44
C ILE A 229 -19.73 -19.06 -16.17
N ASN A 230 -18.65 -19.44 -15.49
CA ASN A 230 -18.68 -20.18 -14.23
C ASN A 230 -17.80 -19.46 -13.20
N ASN A 231 -18.35 -19.18 -12.02
CA ASN A 231 -17.65 -18.52 -10.91
C ASN A 231 -17.00 -17.18 -11.29
N GLY A 232 -17.60 -16.45 -12.25
CA GLY A 232 -17.07 -15.19 -12.77
C GLY A 232 -15.99 -15.31 -13.84
N VAL A 233 -15.72 -16.51 -14.37
CA VAL A 233 -14.67 -16.77 -15.39
C VAL A 233 -15.25 -17.44 -16.64
N VAL A 234 -14.67 -17.17 -17.81
CA VAL A 234 -14.95 -17.90 -19.08
C VAL A 234 -13.71 -17.95 -19.99
N THR A 235 -13.44 -19.11 -20.59
CA THR A 235 -12.46 -19.24 -21.69
C THR A 235 -13.09 -18.96 -23.06
N VAL A 236 -12.45 -18.08 -23.83
CA VAL A 236 -12.75 -17.78 -25.23
C VAL A 236 -11.59 -18.28 -26.10
N GLU A 237 -11.90 -19.12 -27.09
CA GLU A 237 -10.93 -19.70 -28.04
C GLU A 237 -11.08 -19.06 -29.42
N LEU A 238 -9.99 -18.58 -30.00
CA LEU A 238 -9.95 -17.89 -31.29
C LEU A 238 -8.90 -18.52 -32.23
N ASP A 239 -9.32 -19.48 -33.03
CA ASP A 239 -8.47 -20.22 -33.99
C ASP A 239 -8.02 -19.39 -35.22
N THR A 240 -8.69 -18.27 -35.48
CA THR A 240 -8.40 -17.32 -36.58
C THR A 240 -7.52 -16.13 -36.18
N VAL A 241 -7.01 -16.12 -34.93
CA VAL A 241 -6.24 -15.02 -34.35
C VAL A 241 -4.96 -15.57 -33.71
N SER A 242 -3.84 -14.90 -33.92
CA SER A 242 -2.49 -15.23 -33.44
C SER A 242 -2.04 -14.22 -32.37
N ILE A 243 -1.09 -14.60 -31.51
CA ILE A 243 -0.37 -13.67 -30.63
C ILE A 243 0.34 -12.55 -31.40
N HIS A 244 0.67 -12.75 -32.69
CA HIS A 244 1.31 -11.74 -33.53
C HIS A 244 0.31 -10.79 -34.23
N ASP A 245 -0.99 -11.00 -34.06
CA ASP A 245 -2.00 -10.07 -34.55
C ASP A 245 -2.05 -8.81 -33.67
N ASN A 246 -2.51 -7.69 -34.25
CA ASN A 246 -2.69 -6.46 -33.51
C ASN A 246 -3.65 -6.68 -32.31
N HIS A 247 -3.25 -6.22 -31.11
CA HIS A 247 -4.00 -6.44 -29.87
C HIS A 247 -5.43 -5.87 -29.87
N VAL A 248 -5.69 -4.80 -30.64
CA VAL A 248 -7.06 -4.30 -30.88
C VAL A 248 -7.88 -5.31 -31.69
N ARG A 249 -7.29 -5.99 -32.67
CA ARG A 249 -7.95 -7.08 -33.42
C ARG A 249 -8.26 -8.24 -32.48
N ILE A 250 -7.32 -8.63 -31.62
CA ILE A 250 -7.52 -9.67 -30.60
C ILE A 250 -8.74 -9.32 -29.74
N ARG A 251 -8.71 -8.15 -29.07
CA ARG A 251 -9.82 -7.60 -28.26
C ARG A 251 -11.17 -7.62 -29.00
N ASN A 252 -11.21 -7.11 -30.23
CA ASN A 252 -12.43 -7.00 -31.01
C ASN A 252 -12.99 -8.37 -31.45
N GLN A 253 -12.14 -9.37 -31.66
CA GLN A 253 -12.59 -10.75 -31.89
C GLN A 253 -13.11 -11.42 -30.60
N VAL A 254 -12.47 -11.18 -29.45
CA VAL A 254 -12.98 -11.63 -28.14
C VAL A 254 -14.37 -11.04 -27.87
N THR A 255 -14.55 -9.73 -28.05
CA THR A 255 -15.87 -9.07 -27.96
C THR A 255 -16.91 -9.71 -28.89
N THR A 256 -16.54 -9.97 -30.15
CA THR A 256 -17.43 -10.59 -31.13
C THR A 256 -17.89 -11.99 -30.68
N GLU A 257 -16.96 -12.80 -30.17
CA GLU A 257 -17.25 -14.17 -29.73
C GLU A 257 -18.04 -14.20 -28.41
N LEU A 258 -17.76 -13.30 -27.45
CA LEU A 258 -18.57 -13.14 -26.23
C LEU A 258 -20.01 -12.74 -26.55
N ASN A 259 -20.20 -11.73 -27.41
CA ASN A 259 -21.52 -11.31 -27.87
C ASN A 259 -22.30 -12.47 -28.51
N ARG A 260 -21.63 -13.24 -29.37
CA ARG A 260 -22.21 -14.42 -30.04
C ARG A 260 -22.53 -15.55 -29.07
N GLN A 261 -21.65 -15.85 -28.12
CA GLN A 261 -21.81 -16.96 -27.17
C GLN A 261 -22.98 -16.75 -26.21
N PHE A 262 -23.20 -15.51 -25.74
CA PHE A 262 -24.14 -15.20 -24.67
C PHE A 262 -25.38 -14.41 -25.11
N ASP A 263 -25.58 -14.23 -26.43
CA ASP A 263 -26.68 -13.47 -27.04
C ASP A 263 -26.82 -12.05 -26.46
N VAL A 264 -25.68 -11.37 -26.32
CA VAL A 264 -25.58 -9.98 -25.84
C VAL A 264 -25.10 -9.06 -26.96
N SER A 265 -25.55 -7.81 -26.94
CA SER A 265 -25.09 -6.81 -27.91
C SER A 265 -23.74 -6.20 -27.53
N ASN A 266 -23.32 -6.30 -26.26
CA ASN A 266 -22.11 -5.70 -25.72
C ASN A 266 -21.63 -6.48 -24.47
N PRO A 267 -20.32 -6.71 -24.26
CA PRO A 267 -19.82 -7.45 -23.09
C PRO A 267 -20.18 -6.82 -21.73
N SER A 268 -20.45 -5.51 -21.67
CA SER A 268 -20.97 -4.84 -20.46
C SER A 268 -22.37 -5.31 -20.01
N GLN A 269 -23.07 -6.12 -20.82
CA GLN A 269 -24.30 -6.83 -20.42
C GLN A 269 -24.00 -8.14 -19.67
N LEU A 270 -22.75 -8.60 -19.67
CA LEU A 270 -22.29 -9.79 -18.93
C LEU A 270 -21.88 -9.43 -17.50
N ALA A 271 -21.16 -8.31 -17.34
CA ALA A 271 -20.72 -7.77 -16.06
C ALA A 271 -20.46 -6.24 -16.13
N ASP A 272 -20.45 -5.56 -14.98
CA ASP A 272 -20.10 -4.12 -14.88
C ASP A 272 -18.65 -3.86 -15.31
N HIS A 273 -17.76 -4.82 -15.02
CA HIS A 273 -16.36 -4.83 -15.43
C HIS A 273 -16.02 -6.16 -16.13
N VAL A 274 -15.20 -6.10 -17.17
CA VAL A 274 -14.77 -7.25 -17.97
C VAL A 274 -13.26 -7.18 -18.16
N MET A 275 -12.56 -8.19 -17.68
CA MET A 275 -11.10 -8.34 -17.70
C MET A 275 -10.71 -9.32 -18.80
N TYR A 276 -9.98 -8.88 -19.82
CA TYR A 276 -9.43 -9.78 -20.85
C TYR A 276 -8.00 -10.17 -20.49
N CYS A 277 -7.79 -11.43 -20.11
CA CYS A 277 -6.47 -12.01 -19.87
C CYS A 277 -5.93 -12.58 -21.19
N LEU A 278 -4.97 -11.90 -21.81
CA LEU A 278 -4.37 -12.31 -23.08
C LEU A 278 -3.14 -13.22 -22.87
N PRO A 279 -2.72 -14.01 -23.89
CA PRO A 279 -1.50 -14.82 -23.81
C PRO A 279 -0.23 -13.97 -23.67
N PRO A 280 0.92 -14.59 -23.31
CA PRO A 280 2.24 -13.98 -23.49
C PRO A 280 2.44 -13.40 -24.90
N ASP A 281 3.30 -12.38 -25.01
CA ASP A 281 3.74 -11.74 -26.26
C ASP A 281 2.64 -11.15 -27.16
N SER A 282 1.38 -11.16 -26.72
CA SER A 282 0.21 -10.75 -27.52
C SER A 282 -0.06 -9.23 -27.56
N MET A 283 0.63 -8.45 -26.72
CA MET A 283 0.61 -6.98 -26.77
C MET A 283 1.93 -6.39 -26.20
N PRO A 284 2.33 -5.17 -26.62
CA PRO A 284 3.63 -4.58 -26.26
C PRO A 284 3.65 -3.89 -24.88
N ILE A 285 2.54 -3.94 -24.15
CA ILE A 285 2.29 -3.31 -22.85
C ILE A 285 1.76 -4.38 -21.89
N VAL A 286 1.85 -4.17 -20.58
CA VAL A 286 1.46 -5.23 -19.63
C VAL A 286 -0.01 -5.21 -19.27
N ALA A 287 -0.62 -4.04 -19.27
CA ALA A 287 -2.04 -3.87 -19.02
C ALA A 287 -2.51 -2.51 -19.56
N TYR A 288 -3.83 -2.37 -19.76
CA TYR A 288 -4.50 -1.10 -20.00
C TYR A 288 -5.97 -1.15 -19.62
N GLY A 289 -6.51 0.02 -19.26
CA GLY A 289 -7.85 0.21 -18.74
C GLY A 289 -8.56 1.34 -19.47
N ALA A 290 -9.81 1.11 -19.85
CA ALA A 290 -10.61 2.14 -20.48
C ALA A 290 -11.22 3.08 -19.42
N VAL A 291 -10.79 4.35 -19.39
CA VAL A 291 -11.24 5.31 -18.38
C VAL A 291 -12.76 5.51 -18.42
N ASN A 292 -13.42 5.34 -17.28
CA ASN A 292 -14.88 5.48 -17.10
C ASN A 292 -15.69 4.52 -18.00
N SER A 293 -15.15 3.31 -18.22
CA SER A 293 -15.72 2.26 -19.07
C SER A 293 -15.93 0.95 -18.28
N PHE A 294 -16.04 -0.18 -18.97
CA PHE A 294 -16.22 -1.52 -18.41
C PHE A 294 -15.02 -2.45 -18.70
N LEU A 295 -14.05 -2.04 -19.51
CA LEU A 295 -13.03 -2.94 -20.06
C LEU A 295 -11.65 -2.68 -19.47
N SER A 296 -10.99 -3.76 -19.07
CA SER A 296 -9.56 -3.80 -18.75
C SER A 296 -8.91 -5.00 -19.45
N VAL A 297 -7.67 -4.86 -19.89
CA VAL A 297 -6.94 -5.87 -20.68
C VAL A 297 -5.56 -6.08 -20.08
N TYR A 298 -5.13 -7.33 -19.95
CA TYR A 298 -3.92 -7.71 -19.21
C TYR A 298 -3.11 -8.75 -19.98
N LEU A 299 -1.78 -8.65 -19.88
CA LEU A 299 -0.84 -9.57 -20.51
C LEU A 299 -0.50 -10.71 -19.54
N ASN A 300 -0.92 -11.93 -19.84
CA ASN A 300 -0.53 -13.14 -19.12
C ASN A 300 -0.72 -12.99 -17.58
N ASP A 301 0.36 -13.16 -16.79
CA ASP A 301 0.34 -13.08 -15.34
C ASP A 301 -0.09 -11.73 -14.76
N TRP A 302 -0.02 -10.64 -15.53
CA TRP A 302 -0.55 -9.33 -15.10
C TRP A 302 -2.07 -9.33 -14.92
N CYS A 303 -2.78 -10.35 -15.41
CA CYS A 303 -4.18 -10.60 -15.06
C CYS A 303 -4.36 -11.19 -13.65
N THR A 304 -3.28 -11.60 -12.97
CA THR A 304 -3.30 -12.27 -11.64
C THR A 304 -2.70 -11.45 -10.50
N TYR A 305 -2.02 -10.34 -10.80
CA TYR A 305 -1.41 -9.48 -9.79
C TYR A 305 -2.43 -8.43 -9.31
N PRO A 306 -2.77 -8.38 -8.02
CA PRO A 306 -3.73 -7.41 -7.52
C PRO A 306 -3.34 -5.96 -7.80
N SER A 307 -2.03 -5.66 -7.90
CA SER A 307 -1.56 -4.31 -8.26
C SER A 307 -2.10 -3.83 -9.60
N SER A 308 -1.92 -4.59 -10.68
CA SER A 308 -2.46 -4.23 -12.00
C SER A 308 -3.98 -4.38 -12.07
N GLN A 309 -4.55 -5.40 -11.41
CA GLN A 309 -6.01 -5.55 -11.34
C GLN A 309 -6.67 -4.29 -10.74
N MET A 310 -6.16 -3.82 -9.58
CA MET A 310 -6.63 -2.61 -8.91
C MET A 310 -6.47 -1.37 -9.79
N HIS A 311 -5.31 -1.22 -10.45
CA HIS A 311 -4.99 -0.11 -11.36
C HIS A 311 -5.98 0.00 -12.52
N GLU A 312 -6.12 -1.04 -13.34
CA GLU A 312 -6.94 -0.95 -14.55
C GLU A 312 -8.45 -0.90 -14.26
N ILE A 313 -8.90 -1.54 -13.18
CA ILE A 313 -10.27 -1.39 -12.70
C ILE A 313 -10.46 0.01 -12.11
N GLY A 314 -9.41 0.61 -11.53
CA GLY A 314 -9.40 2.01 -11.11
C GLY A 314 -9.71 2.96 -12.26
N HIS A 315 -9.12 2.75 -13.44
CA HIS A 315 -9.51 3.50 -14.64
C HIS A 315 -10.97 3.30 -15.03
N ASN A 316 -11.50 2.06 -14.97
CA ASN A 316 -12.93 1.82 -15.22
C ASN A 316 -13.84 2.62 -14.25
N LEU A 317 -13.40 2.78 -13.00
CA LEU A 317 -14.05 3.57 -11.94
C LEU A 317 -13.85 5.09 -12.09
N GLY A 318 -12.91 5.53 -12.94
CA GLY A 318 -12.61 6.95 -13.21
C GLY A 318 -11.42 7.53 -12.46
N PHE A 319 -10.61 6.69 -11.80
CA PHE A 319 -9.34 7.10 -11.21
C PHE A 319 -8.30 7.35 -12.33
N GLY A 320 -7.46 8.37 -12.12
CA GLY A 320 -6.31 8.68 -12.97
C GLY A 320 -5.03 8.23 -12.27
N HIS A 321 -3.89 8.33 -12.96
CA HIS A 321 -2.61 7.85 -12.42
C HIS A 321 -2.17 8.60 -11.16
N SER A 322 -1.26 7.98 -10.42
CA SER A 322 -0.50 8.60 -9.35
C SER A 322 0.94 8.78 -9.80
N ASN A 323 1.27 10.04 -10.04
CA ASN A 323 2.57 10.49 -10.49
C ASN A 323 3.32 11.12 -9.31
N SER A 324 4.64 11.22 -9.41
CA SER A 324 5.46 11.93 -8.43
C SER A 324 6.55 12.74 -9.17
N PRO A 325 7.40 13.53 -8.48
CA PRO A 325 8.38 14.39 -9.16
C PRO A 325 9.43 13.60 -9.96
N SER A 326 9.58 12.29 -9.73
CA SER A 326 10.41 11.40 -10.55
C SER A 326 9.75 10.93 -11.86
N GLY A 327 8.49 11.29 -12.14
CA GLY A 327 7.80 11.02 -13.41
C GLY A 327 6.46 10.29 -13.27
N SER A 328 5.87 9.96 -14.42
CA SER A 328 4.61 9.22 -14.52
C SER A 328 4.71 7.83 -13.87
N TYR A 329 3.62 7.37 -13.24
CA TYR A 329 3.55 6.07 -12.52
C TYR A 329 4.59 5.86 -11.40
N THR A 330 5.36 6.89 -11.00
CA THR A 330 6.43 6.71 -10.00
C THR A 330 5.96 6.79 -8.55
N ASP A 331 4.69 7.14 -8.29
CA ASP A 331 4.14 7.12 -6.94
C ASP A 331 4.06 5.68 -6.40
N ARG A 332 4.58 5.45 -5.18
CA ARG A 332 4.62 4.13 -4.52
C ARG A 332 3.78 4.09 -3.23
N THR A 333 2.83 5.01 -3.11
CA THR A 333 1.90 5.11 -1.97
C THR A 333 0.61 4.32 -2.17
N ASP A 334 0.17 4.18 -3.42
CA ASP A 334 -1.18 3.76 -3.80
C ASP A 334 -1.19 3.00 -5.15
N PHE A 335 -2.25 2.23 -5.42
CA PHE A 335 -2.30 1.35 -6.59
C PHE A 335 -2.38 2.07 -7.94
N MET A 336 -2.80 3.33 -8.00
CA MET A 336 -2.88 4.08 -9.26
C MET A 336 -1.50 4.60 -9.73
N GLY A 337 -0.44 4.39 -8.95
CA GLY A 337 0.95 4.65 -9.34
C GLY A 337 1.68 3.41 -9.83
N TYR A 338 2.80 3.11 -9.18
CA TYR A 338 3.74 2.05 -9.56
C TYR A 338 3.11 0.66 -9.42
N SER A 339 3.22 -0.16 -10.47
CA SER A 339 2.66 -1.51 -10.50
C SER A 339 3.65 -2.60 -10.15
N TYR A 340 3.21 -3.54 -9.31
CA TYR A 340 4.02 -4.62 -8.76
C TYR A 340 3.63 -5.99 -9.31
N ALA A 341 4.61 -6.74 -9.82
CA ALA A 341 4.46 -8.13 -10.26
C ALA A 341 4.41 -9.11 -9.07
N GLN A 342 3.43 -8.93 -8.17
CA GLN A 342 3.28 -9.70 -6.94
C GLN A 342 1.88 -10.33 -6.86
N ARG A 343 1.80 -11.63 -6.55
CA ARG A 343 0.54 -12.30 -6.19
C ARG A 343 0.26 -12.05 -4.70
N GLY A 344 -0.99 -11.73 -4.35
CA GLY A 344 -1.38 -11.47 -2.95
C GLY A 344 -0.83 -10.19 -2.32
N GLY A 345 -0.37 -9.22 -3.12
CA GLY A 345 0.13 -7.94 -2.62
C GLY A 345 0.63 -7.02 -3.73
N PRO A 346 1.27 -5.88 -3.38
CA PRO A 346 1.41 -5.35 -2.02
C PRO A 346 0.08 -4.83 -1.44
N TYR A 347 0.02 -4.65 -0.12
CA TYR A 347 -1.11 -4.03 0.57
C TYR A 347 -1.03 -2.50 0.41
N LEU A 348 -1.79 -1.95 -0.54
CA LEU A 348 -1.92 -0.51 -0.80
C LEU A 348 -3.41 -0.13 -0.81
N CYS A 349 -3.72 1.16 -0.78
CA CYS A 349 -5.06 1.65 -1.11
C CYS A 349 -4.98 2.68 -2.24
N LEU A 350 -5.80 3.73 -2.18
CA LEU A 350 -5.83 4.83 -3.14
C LEU A 350 -5.31 6.10 -2.43
N ASN A 351 -4.73 7.04 -3.18
CA ASN A 351 -4.34 8.33 -2.61
C ASN A 351 -5.57 9.19 -2.20
N PRO A 352 -5.40 10.27 -1.42
CA PRO A 352 -6.49 11.15 -1.00
C PRO A 352 -7.40 11.66 -2.13
N VAL A 353 -6.86 11.97 -3.30
CA VAL A 353 -7.67 12.46 -4.43
C VAL A 353 -8.58 11.37 -4.96
N ASN A 354 -8.04 10.16 -5.18
CA ASN A 354 -8.77 9.01 -5.68
C ASN A 354 -9.77 8.46 -4.61
N ILE A 355 -9.45 8.54 -3.32
CA ILE A 355 -10.40 8.29 -2.21
C ILE A 355 -11.57 9.27 -2.24
N MET A 356 -11.30 10.56 -2.45
CA MET A 356 -12.37 11.58 -2.52
C MET A 356 -13.21 11.41 -3.80
N ARG A 357 -12.59 11.14 -4.95
CA ARG A 357 -13.28 10.81 -6.21
C ARG A 357 -14.13 9.55 -6.07
N GLY A 358 -13.63 8.55 -5.34
CA GLY A 358 -14.34 7.33 -4.95
C GLY A 358 -15.46 7.53 -3.93
N LYS A 359 -15.47 8.68 -3.24
CA LYS A 359 -16.34 9.04 -2.11
C LYS A 359 -16.10 8.17 -0.87
N TYR A 360 -14.96 7.49 -0.78
CA TYR A 360 -14.65 6.56 0.32
C TYR A 360 -14.36 7.28 1.65
N CYS A 361 -13.96 8.56 1.60
CA CYS A 361 -13.91 9.42 2.78
C CYS A 361 -15.30 9.89 3.28
N GLY A 362 -16.38 9.60 2.55
CA GLY A 362 -17.72 10.07 2.86
C GLY A 362 -17.77 11.59 3.09
N HIS A 363 -18.44 11.99 4.17
CA HIS A 363 -18.55 13.39 4.61
C HIS A 363 -17.37 13.85 5.50
N LYS A 364 -16.33 13.03 5.69
CA LYS A 364 -15.17 13.34 6.56
C LYS A 364 -14.04 13.99 5.78
N HIS A 365 -14.36 14.95 4.92
CA HIS A 365 -13.40 15.84 4.29
C HIS A 365 -13.72 17.28 4.68
N LEU A 366 -12.74 18.16 4.55
CA LEU A 366 -12.92 19.60 4.75
C LEU A 366 -12.36 20.37 3.56
N ASP A 367 -13.25 21.09 2.89
CA ASP A 367 -12.87 22.06 1.86
C ASP A 367 -12.37 23.33 2.56
N LEU A 368 -11.11 23.67 2.35
CA LEU A 368 -10.47 24.89 2.84
C LEU A 368 -10.62 25.99 1.79
N GLU A 369 -11.50 26.93 2.10
CA GLU A 369 -11.74 28.14 1.31
C GLU A 369 -11.10 29.37 1.96
N GLU A 370 -10.89 30.41 1.16
CA GLU A 370 -10.35 31.68 1.64
C GLU A 370 -11.45 32.47 2.36
N ASP A 371 -11.16 32.98 3.56
CA ASP A 371 -12.09 33.82 4.30
C ASP A 371 -12.31 35.14 3.56
N ALA A 372 -13.50 35.31 2.99
CA ALA A 372 -13.92 36.47 2.21
C ALA A 372 -13.91 37.81 2.98
N SER A 373 -13.76 37.77 4.31
CA SER A 373 -13.62 38.97 5.15
C SER A 373 -12.18 39.37 5.44
N THR A 374 -11.23 38.43 5.37
CA THR A 374 -9.80 38.67 5.67
C THR A 374 -8.86 38.44 4.50
N ASN A 375 -9.34 37.85 3.39
CA ASN A 375 -8.54 37.35 2.26
C ASN A 375 -7.37 36.48 2.73
N LYS A 376 -7.67 35.54 3.64
CA LYS A 376 -6.69 34.59 4.20
C LYS A 376 -7.25 33.18 4.18
N LEU A 377 -6.37 32.25 3.82
CA LEU A 377 -6.57 30.83 4.01
C LEU A 377 -5.76 30.41 5.23
N SER A 378 -6.41 29.90 6.28
CA SER A 378 -5.69 29.34 7.43
C SER A 378 -6.46 28.19 8.08
N PHE A 379 -5.77 27.06 8.29
CA PHE A 379 -6.21 25.94 9.09
C PHE A 379 -5.13 25.57 10.10
N TYR A 380 -5.55 25.18 11.30
CA TYR A 380 -4.74 24.55 12.32
C TYR A 380 -5.60 23.51 13.03
N GLY A 381 -5.20 22.25 12.99
CA GLY A 381 -5.99 21.17 13.57
C GLY A 381 -5.45 19.79 13.21
N ARG A 382 -6.07 18.76 13.81
CA ARG A 382 -5.75 17.37 13.48
C ARG A 382 -6.47 16.94 12.20
N ILE A 383 -5.77 16.12 11.42
CA ILE A 383 -6.33 15.23 10.39
C ILE A 383 -6.13 13.79 10.84
N GLN A 384 -7.01 12.88 10.45
CA GLN A 384 -6.91 11.45 10.76
C GLN A 384 -6.44 10.66 9.52
N ASN A 385 -5.90 9.47 9.72
CA ASN A 385 -5.43 8.60 8.65
C ASN A 385 -6.51 8.43 7.58
N PHE A 386 -6.24 8.76 6.31
CA PHE A 386 -7.27 8.79 5.27
C PHE A 386 -7.87 7.41 4.94
N ASN A 387 -7.23 6.32 5.40
CA ASN A 387 -7.73 4.95 5.31
C ASN A 387 -8.60 4.54 6.52
N PHE A 388 -8.99 5.47 7.40
CA PHE A 388 -9.97 5.20 8.46
C PHE A 388 -11.39 5.21 7.92
N LYS A 389 -12.22 4.27 8.42
CA LYS A 389 -13.66 4.27 8.15
C LYS A 389 -14.28 5.62 8.57
N PRO A 390 -14.95 6.35 7.66
CA PRO A 390 -15.42 7.71 7.92
C PRO A 390 -16.29 7.85 9.18
N ASP A 391 -17.25 6.96 9.38
CA ASP A 391 -18.18 7.06 10.52
C ASP A 391 -17.48 7.02 11.89
N ASN A 392 -16.28 6.43 11.96
CA ASN A 392 -15.46 6.32 13.17
C ASN A 392 -14.44 7.46 13.31
N ALA A 393 -14.21 8.26 12.27
CA ALA A 393 -13.17 9.30 12.28
C ALA A 393 -13.60 10.51 13.12
N SER A 394 -12.75 10.93 14.07
CA SER A 394 -13.02 12.10 14.92
C SER A 394 -12.55 13.42 14.28
N HIS A 395 -11.70 13.34 13.27
CA HIS A 395 -11.17 14.48 12.52
C HIS A 395 -11.38 14.29 11.00
N PRO A 396 -11.18 15.33 10.18
CA PRO A 396 -11.17 15.18 8.73
C PRO A 396 -10.11 14.16 8.29
N LEU A 397 -10.49 13.27 7.37
CA LEU A 397 -9.58 12.33 6.71
C LEU A 397 -8.72 13.04 5.64
N ILE A 398 -9.33 14.03 4.96
CA ILE A 398 -8.71 14.77 3.86
C ILE A 398 -9.08 16.25 3.98
N LEU A 399 -8.07 17.12 3.81
CA LEU A 399 -8.29 18.55 3.57
C LEU A 399 -8.14 18.81 2.08
N ARG A 400 -9.15 19.42 1.45
CA ARG A 400 -9.07 19.88 0.07
C ARG A 400 -8.83 21.39 0.07
N ILE A 401 -7.69 21.82 -0.44
CA ILE A 401 -7.31 23.22 -0.58
C ILE A 401 -7.67 23.66 -2.00
N ASN A 402 -8.83 24.31 -2.12
CA ASN A 402 -9.36 24.77 -3.40
C ASN A 402 -8.50 25.91 -3.96
N THR A 403 -8.06 25.83 -5.22
CA THR A 403 -7.59 27.03 -5.93
C THR A 403 -8.79 27.82 -6.48
N ASN A 404 -8.60 29.06 -6.94
CA ASN A 404 -9.62 29.81 -7.69
C ASN A 404 -9.80 29.29 -9.15
N SER A 405 -9.50 28.01 -9.38
CA SER A 405 -9.52 27.30 -10.66
C SER A 405 -9.95 25.84 -10.45
N THR A 406 -9.91 25.00 -11.48
CA THR A 406 -10.21 23.56 -11.33
C THR A 406 -9.12 22.80 -10.54
N VAL A 407 -7.91 23.36 -10.44
CA VAL A 407 -6.80 22.76 -9.69
C VAL A 407 -7.16 22.75 -8.19
N SER A 408 -6.79 21.69 -7.48
CA SER A 408 -6.92 21.61 -6.01
C SER A 408 -5.74 20.85 -5.44
N TYR A 409 -5.33 21.21 -4.22
CA TYR A 409 -4.39 20.43 -3.44
C TYR A 409 -5.13 19.61 -2.40
N PHE A 410 -4.62 18.42 -2.07
CA PHE A 410 -5.26 17.48 -1.15
C PHE A 410 -4.24 17.03 -0.12
N LEU A 411 -4.54 17.27 1.16
CA LEU A 411 -3.69 16.89 2.28
C LEU A 411 -4.34 15.73 3.05
N GLY A 412 -3.61 14.65 3.27
CA GLY A 412 -4.08 13.50 4.03
C GLY A 412 -2.94 12.80 4.77
N PHE A 413 -3.23 12.22 5.94
CA PHE A 413 -2.24 11.42 6.69
C PHE A 413 -2.26 9.96 6.21
N ASN A 414 -1.13 9.43 5.72
CA ASN A 414 -1.00 8.04 5.30
C ASN A 414 -0.52 7.16 6.46
N GLY A 415 -1.33 7.02 7.50
CA GLY A 415 -0.98 6.17 8.64
C GLY A 415 -0.84 4.71 8.22
N LEU A 416 0.18 4.02 8.73
CA LEU A 416 0.41 2.61 8.49
C LEU A 416 -0.75 1.77 9.05
N THR A 417 -1.33 0.92 8.21
CA THR A 417 -2.36 -0.06 8.60
C THR A 417 -2.03 -1.41 7.98
N GLN A 418 -2.71 -2.48 8.39
CA GLN A 418 -2.60 -3.77 7.71
C GLN A 418 -2.90 -3.64 6.21
N SER A 419 -3.97 -2.91 5.87
CA SER A 419 -4.45 -2.67 4.50
C SER A 419 -3.52 -1.82 3.64
N THR A 420 -2.61 -1.06 4.25
CA THR A 420 -1.62 -0.19 3.58
C THR A 420 -0.18 -0.59 3.87
N SER A 421 0.06 -1.79 4.42
CA SER A 421 1.38 -2.24 4.90
C SER A 421 2.47 -2.35 3.84
N GLY A 422 2.12 -2.35 2.55
CA GLY A 422 3.06 -2.33 1.43
C GLY A 422 3.57 -0.95 1.01
N THR A 423 2.93 0.13 1.48
CA THR A 423 3.22 1.53 1.08
C THR A 423 4.67 1.93 1.32
N LYS A 424 5.25 2.73 0.41
CA LYS A 424 6.65 3.19 0.53
C LYS A 424 6.81 4.53 1.25
N THR A 425 5.72 5.21 1.60
CA THR A 425 5.76 6.37 2.53
C THR A 425 4.73 6.21 3.65
N PRO A 426 4.88 5.19 4.52
CA PRO A 426 4.01 5.01 5.67
C PRO A 426 4.21 6.15 6.68
N ASN A 427 3.18 6.43 7.46
CA ASN A 427 3.24 7.33 8.62
C ASN A 427 3.63 8.78 8.29
N LYS A 428 3.41 9.24 7.05
CA LYS A 428 3.66 10.62 6.60
C LYS A 428 2.37 11.36 6.25
N VAL A 429 2.40 12.69 6.34
CA VAL A 429 1.35 13.54 5.75
C VAL A 429 1.69 13.76 4.28
N LEU A 430 0.79 13.39 3.38
CA LEU A 430 0.97 13.49 1.93
C LEU A 430 0.21 14.69 1.39
N LEU A 431 0.88 15.47 0.53
CA LEU A 431 0.30 16.58 -0.23
C LEU A 431 0.22 16.19 -1.70
N TYR A 432 -1.00 16.08 -2.23
CA TYR A 432 -1.27 15.86 -3.64
C TYR A 432 -1.74 17.13 -4.34
N LYS A 433 -1.47 17.21 -5.63
CA LYS A 433 -2.10 18.14 -6.58
C LYS A 433 -2.93 17.34 -7.59
N ASN A 434 -4.05 17.92 -8.01
CA ASN A 434 -4.83 17.42 -9.14
C ASN A 434 -5.49 18.60 -9.87
N ASP A 435 -5.49 18.56 -11.20
CA ASP A 435 -5.90 19.70 -12.05
C ASP A 435 -7.42 19.80 -12.27
N ASP A 436 -8.18 18.74 -11.97
CA ASP A 436 -9.65 18.69 -12.09
C ASP A 436 -10.24 17.42 -11.47
N ILE A 437 -10.74 17.49 -10.23
CA ILE A 437 -11.30 16.30 -9.56
C ILE A 437 -12.59 15.79 -10.22
N ASP A 438 -13.32 16.66 -10.94
CA ASP A 438 -14.55 16.39 -11.70
C ASP A 438 -14.26 15.84 -13.13
N LEU A 439 -12.99 15.57 -13.47
CA LEU A 439 -12.58 14.96 -14.73
C LEU A 439 -12.18 13.50 -14.49
N PRO A 440 -12.93 12.50 -15.01
CA PRO A 440 -12.54 11.10 -14.89
C PRO A 440 -11.19 10.84 -15.56
N GLY A 441 -10.35 10.03 -14.91
CA GLY A 441 -8.99 9.76 -15.36
C GLY A 441 -8.04 10.95 -15.24
N SER A 442 -8.39 12.03 -14.53
CA SER A 442 -7.41 13.08 -14.28
C SER A 442 -6.37 12.61 -13.27
N ASP A 443 -5.11 12.68 -13.70
CA ASP A 443 -3.93 12.28 -12.95
C ASP A 443 -3.74 13.10 -11.67
N THR A 444 -3.04 12.48 -10.75
CA THR A 444 -2.72 13.00 -9.42
C THR A 444 -1.21 13.07 -9.28
N GLU A 445 -0.70 14.09 -8.60
CA GLU A 445 0.73 14.34 -8.47
C GLU A 445 1.07 14.46 -6.98
N LEU A 446 1.87 13.54 -6.45
CA LEU A 446 2.42 13.62 -5.10
C LEU A 446 3.46 14.75 -5.07
N ILE A 447 3.14 15.86 -4.43
CA ILE A 447 4.01 17.04 -4.34
C ILE A 447 5.00 16.93 -3.17
N ALA A 448 4.55 16.40 -2.04
CA ALA A 448 5.39 16.24 -0.85
C ALA A 448 4.90 15.11 0.06
N SER A 449 5.85 14.48 0.76
CA SER A 449 5.59 13.63 1.93
C SER A 449 6.30 14.25 3.15
N LEU A 450 5.55 14.49 4.22
CA LEU A 450 5.99 15.32 5.35
C LEU A 450 5.98 14.53 6.66
N ASP A 451 7.11 14.56 7.35
CA ASP A 451 7.28 14.06 8.71
C ASP A 451 7.05 15.18 9.74
N THR A 452 7.05 14.83 11.03
CA THR A 452 6.95 15.81 12.12
C THR A 452 8.09 16.83 12.05
N GLY A 453 7.74 18.13 12.10
CA GLY A 453 8.66 19.25 11.99
C GLY A 453 8.89 19.74 10.55
N CYS A 454 8.49 18.97 9.53
CA CYS A 454 8.63 19.38 8.14
C CYS A 454 7.65 20.48 7.74
N VAL A 455 8.09 21.32 6.80
CA VAL A 455 7.30 22.36 6.14
C VAL A 455 7.48 22.21 4.63
N HIS A 456 6.39 22.33 3.87
CA HIS A 456 6.43 22.48 2.42
C HIS A 456 5.73 23.78 2.02
N THR A 457 6.25 24.42 0.97
CA THR A 457 5.73 25.68 0.45
C THR A 457 5.41 25.51 -1.03
N VAL A 458 4.14 25.72 -1.39
CA VAL A 458 3.72 25.88 -2.78
C VAL A 458 3.83 27.36 -3.12
N GLU A 459 4.85 27.71 -3.91
CA GLU A 459 5.12 29.08 -4.34
C GLU A 459 4.00 29.65 -5.22
N ASN A 460 3.76 30.96 -5.12
CA ASN A 460 2.82 31.71 -5.96
C ASN A 460 1.44 31.03 -6.09
N TYR A 461 0.92 30.57 -4.95
CA TYR A 461 -0.36 29.93 -4.81
C TYR A 461 -1.47 30.75 -5.50
N ARG A 462 -2.27 30.07 -6.34
CA ARG A 462 -3.33 30.67 -7.18
C ARG A 462 -2.86 31.78 -8.15
N GLY A 463 -1.55 31.98 -8.35
CA GLY A 463 -1.02 33.08 -9.15
C GLY A 463 -1.16 34.45 -8.49
N THR A 464 -1.11 34.51 -7.15
CA THR A 464 -1.44 35.71 -6.35
C THR A 464 -0.24 36.41 -5.70
N GLU A 465 1.00 35.97 -5.99
CA GLU A 465 2.23 36.39 -5.27
C GLU A 465 2.22 36.05 -3.75
N THR A 466 1.23 35.27 -3.31
CA THR A 466 1.19 34.66 -1.97
C THR A 466 1.64 33.20 -2.06
N ASP A 467 2.29 32.71 -1.02
CA ASP A 467 2.72 31.31 -0.92
C ASP A 467 1.79 30.55 0.01
N LEU A 468 1.58 29.27 -0.29
CA LEU A 468 0.84 28.34 0.57
C LEU A 468 1.83 27.46 1.33
N SER A 469 1.92 27.67 2.64
CA SER A 469 2.74 26.85 3.54
C SER A 469 1.89 25.78 4.21
N ILE A 470 2.39 24.55 4.20
CA ILE A 470 1.86 23.38 4.91
C ILE A 470 2.94 22.90 5.88
N SER A 471 2.61 22.72 7.15
CA SER A 471 3.53 22.13 8.13
C SER A 471 2.88 21.07 8.99
N VAL A 472 3.68 20.10 9.45
CA VAL A 472 3.27 19.03 10.37
C VAL A 472 3.92 19.28 11.73
N SER A 473 3.13 19.61 12.74
CA SER A 473 3.63 19.93 14.08
C SER A 473 3.78 18.70 14.97
N GLN A 474 2.98 17.66 14.73
CA GLN A 474 3.01 16.39 15.45
C GLN A 474 2.36 15.30 14.59
N ILE A 475 2.90 14.09 14.63
CA ILE A 475 2.18 12.86 14.25
C ILE A 475 2.01 12.01 15.51
N ASP A 476 0.81 11.47 15.68
CA ASP A 476 0.40 10.62 16.78
C ASP A 476 -0.06 9.28 16.18
N TYR A 477 0.78 8.25 16.35
CA TYR A 477 0.59 6.94 15.75
C TYR A 477 -0.50 6.13 16.45
N ASP A 478 -0.69 6.33 17.76
CA ASP A 478 -1.67 5.60 18.57
C ASP A 478 -3.10 6.02 18.24
N SER A 479 -3.34 7.33 18.08
CA SER A 479 -4.63 7.83 17.58
C SER A 479 -4.77 7.81 16.06
N GLY A 480 -3.67 7.56 15.34
CA GLY A 480 -3.61 7.62 13.87
C GLY A 480 -3.92 9.01 13.33
N THR A 481 -3.42 10.07 13.97
CA THR A 481 -3.68 11.47 13.58
C THR A 481 -2.41 12.29 13.38
N ALA A 482 -2.49 13.34 12.56
CA ALA A 482 -1.43 14.33 12.40
C ALA A 482 -1.97 15.74 12.68
N LEU A 483 -1.25 16.52 13.48
CA LEU A 483 -1.53 17.92 13.74
C LEU A 483 -0.85 18.78 12.67
N VAL A 484 -1.66 19.43 11.82
CA VAL A 484 -1.18 20.16 10.65
C VAL A 484 -1.58 21.64 10.69
N THR A 485 -0.72 22.46 10.09
CA THR A 485 -1.00 23.88 9.80
C THR A 485 -1.02 24.07 8.29
N VAL A 486 -2.02 24.77 7.76
CA VAL A 486 -2.08 25.23 6.37
C VAL A 486 -2.31 26.74 6.38
N LYS A 487 -1.46 27.53 5.73
CA LYS A 487 -1.56 29.00 5.71
C LYS A 487 -1.16 29.56 4.34
N ALA A 488 -1.97 30.45 3.77
CA ALA A 488 -1.55 31.31 2.67
C ALA A 488 -1.08 32.67 3.19
N GLY A 489 0.01 33.21 2.64
CA GLY A 489 0.58 34.49 3.10
C GLY A 489 1.43 35.22 2.07
N PHE A 490 1.52 36.55 2.19
CA PHE A 490 2.30 37.40 1.29
C PHE A 490 3.80 37.11 1.36
N THR A 491 4.43 36.99 0.19
CA THR A 491 5.89 37.09 0.06
C THR A 491 6.32 38.57 0.11
N PRO A 492 7.30 38.96 0.93
CA PRO A 492 7.89 40.29 0.85
C PRO A 492 8.85 40.35 -0.35
N SER A 493 8.41 41.00 -1.44
CA SER A 493 9.23 41.19 -2.64
C SER A 493 10.59 41.86 -2.32
N PRO A 494 11.73 41.33 -2.82
CA PRO A 494 13.04 41.92 -2.58
C PRO A 494 13.19 43.25 -3.32
N SER A 495 13.05 44.35 -2.58
CA SER A 495 13.16 45.72 -3.10
C SER A 495 14.57 46.06 -3.59
N LEU A 496 14.84 45.85 -4.88
CA LEU A 496 16.00 46.43 -5.56
C LEU A 496 15.74 47.91 -5.91
N SER A 497 16.43 48.82 -5.22
CA SER A 497 16.55 50.23 -5.61
C SER A 497 17.90 50.81 -5.16
N PRO A 498 18.89 50.92 -6.07
CA PRO A 498 20.22 51.38 -5.70
C PRO A 498 20.29 52.92 -5.62
N SER A 499 20.56 53.44 -4.43
CA SER A 499 20.89 54.86 -4.25
C SER A 499 22.32 55.16 -4.72
N LYS A 500 22.48 56.06 -5.68
CA LYS A 500 23.78 56.49 -6.22
C LYS A 500 24.42 57.57 -5.36
N TYR A 501 25.60 57.32 -4.80
CA TYR A 501 26.61 58.36 -4.57
C TYR A 501 28.04 57.79 -4.69
N HIS A 502 28.83 58.35 -5.61
CA HIS A 502 30.26 58.08 -5.78
C HIS A 502 31.09 59.27 -5.29
N SER A 503 32.24 59.01 -4.65
CA SER A 503 33.49 59.75 -4.93
C SER A 503 34.73 59.05 -4.32
N ASN A 504 35.54 58.44 -5.18
CA ASN A 504 37.00 58.66 -5.35
C ASN A 504 37.91 58.77 -4.11
N THR A 505 39.03 58.04 -4.01
CA THR A 505 40.28 58.27 -4.79
C THR A 505 41.23 57.04 -4.70
N PRO A 506 42.12 56.75 -5.69
CA PRO A 506 42.67 55.39 -5.90
C PRO A 506 44.21 55.22 -5.83
N SER A 507 44.67 53.95 -5.88
CA SER A 507 45.70 53.40 -6.80
C SER A 507 46.84 52.59 -6.17
N ALA A 508 46.90 51.30 -6.50
CA ALA A 508 48.12 50.61 -6.98
C ALA A 508 47.74 49.27 -7.65
N GLN A 509 48.13 49.09 -8.91
CA GLN A 509 47.94 47.86 -9.72
C GLN A 509 49.32 47.19 -9.94
N PRO A 510 49.38 45.89 -10.28
CA PRO A 510 49.38 45.55 -11.70
C PRO A 510 48.51 44.32 -12.05
N SER A 511 48.14 44.24 -13.33
CA SER A 511 47.18 43.27 -13.89
C SER A 511 47.84 42.07 -14.56
N ILE A 512 47.21 40.90 -14.45
CA ILE A 512 47.19 39.88 -15.51
C ILE A 512 45.72 39.58 -15.82
N ASN A 513 45.41 39.39 -17.10
CA ASN A 513 44.06 39.26 -17.64
C ASN A 513 43.85 37.82 -18.13
N SER A 514 42.76 37.16 -17.75
CA SER A 514 41.74 36.59 -18.67
C SER A 514 40.85 35.51 -18.01
N ASN A 515 39.54 35.70 -18.18
CA ASN A 515 38.44 34.72 -18.12
C ASN A 515 38.48 33.58 -17.08
N LEU A 516 37.77 33.76 -15.97
CA LEU A 516 36.76 32.80 -15.51
C LEU A 516 35.70 33.55 -14.68
N LEU A 517 34.42 33.24 -14.88
CA LEU A 517 33.30 33.80 -14.10
C LEU A 517 32.19 32.74 -13.99
N LEU A 518 31.56 32.69 -12.82
CA LEU A 518 30.36 31.91 -12.45
C LEU A 518 30.55 30.38 -12.26
N HIS A 519 30.82 29.97 -11.02
CA HIS A 519 29.77 29.47 -10.10
C HIS A 519 30.38 29.16 -8.72
N GLU A 520 29.94 29.86 -7.66
CA GLU A 520 30.23 29.49 -6.27
C GLU A 520 28.93 29.47 -5.47
N ASN A 521 28.37 28.26 -5.29
CA ASN A 521 27.36 27.98 -4.27
C ASN A 521 28.06 27.55 -2.97
N HIS A 522 28.89 28.43 -2.41
CA HIS A 522 29.46 28.21 -1.08
C HIS A 522 28.57 28.86 -0.01
N ASN A 523 27.94 28.04 0.82
CA ASN A 523 27.40 28.49 2.11
C ASN A 523 28.58 28.72 3.06
N PRO A 524 28.93 29.97 3.45
CA PRO A 524 30.10 30.24 4.28
C PRO A 524 29.90 29.85 5.76
N PHE A 525 28.73 29.32 6.12
CA PHE A 525 28.38 28.89 7.47
C PHE A 525 28.24 27.37 7.60
N CYS A 526 28.69 26.59 6.62
CA CYS A 526 28.66 25.13 6.65
C CYS A 526 30.07 24.55 6.48
N THR A 527 30.36 23.46 7.21
CA THR A 527 31.61 22.69 7.08
C THR A 527 31.34 21.22 6.77
N ASN A 528 32.07 20.66 5.80
CA ASN A 528 31.98 19.24 5.46
C ASN A 528 32.34 18.39 6.69
N HIS A 529 31.56 17.35 6.99
CA HIS A 529 31.79 16.50 8.15
C HIS A 529 31.66 15.00 7.81
N PRO A 530 32.71 14.19 8.03
CA PRO A 530 34.04 14.56 8.51
C PRO A 530 34.82 15.45 7.51
N PRO A 531 35.80 16.28 7.97
CA PRO A 531 36.53 17.24 7.12
C PRO A 531 37.40 16.68 5.99
N ALA A 532 37.36 15.37 5.75
CA ALA A 532 38.04 14.66 4.66
C ALA A 532 37.15 13.54 4.09
N TRP A 533 35.83 13.72 4.15
CA TRP A 533 34.86 12.77 3.61
C TRP A 533 35.06 12.56 2.11
N HIS A 534 35.00 11.30 1.72
CA HIS A 534 35.03 10.78 0.36
C HIS A 534 34.19 9.51 0.34
N ASP A 535 33.61 9.19 -0.80
CA ASP A 535 32.70 8.04 -0.92
C ASP A 535 33.43 6.68 -0.83
N ALA A 536 32.66 5.60 -0.94
CA ALA A 536 33.17 4.22 -0.84
C ALA A 536 34.12 3.81 -1.99
N ASP A 537 34.08 4.47 -3.14
CA ASP A 537 34.93 4.18 -4.31
C ASP A 537 36.30 4.89 -4.21
N GLY A 538 36.47 5.80 -3.25
CA GLY A 538 37.77 6.20 -2.69
C GLY A 538 38.06 7.70 -2.70
N VAL A 539 39.26 8.07 -2.23
CA VAL A 539 39.65 9.47 -1.92
C VAL A 539 39.57 10.49 -3.07
N ALA A 540 39.38 10.03 -4.31
CA ALA A 540 39.16 10.88 -5.48
C ALA A 540 37.73 11.46 -5.52
N TYR A 541 36.76 10.78 -4.91
CA TYR A 541 35.34 11.11 -4.89
C TYR A 541 34.97 11.81 -3.57
N ASN A 542 35.65 12.92 -3.31
CA ASN A 542 35.44 13.75 -2.13
C ASN A 542 34.38 14.83 -2.37
N CYS A 543 34.07 15.63 -1.34
CA CYS A 543 33.08 16.70 -1.46
C CYS A 543 33.36 17.71 -2.60
N ASP A 544 34.62 17.91 -3.00
CA ASP A 544 34.95 18.79 -4.13
C ASP A 544 34.60 18.13 -5.47
N TRP A 545 34.75 16.81 -5.60
CA TRP A 545 34.33 16.04 -6.79
C TRP A 545 32.80 16.02 -6.96
N TYR A 546 32.08 15.88 -5.85
CA TYR A 546 30.61 16.00 -5.84
C TYR A 546 30.15 17.43 -6.17
N GLY A 547 30.96 18.44 -5.83
CA GLY A 547 30.73 19.84 -6.17
C GLY A 547 31.20 20.30 -7.55
N SER A 548 32.02 19.51 -8.28
CA SER A 548 32.72 20.02 -9.47
C SER A 548 31.87 20.07 -10.75
N GLU A 549 30.71 19.40 -10.78
CA GLU A 549 29.76 19.48 -11.90
C GLU A 549 28.32 19.55 -11.38
N GLN A 550 27.53 20.40 -12.02
CA GLN A 550 26.12 20.60 -11.68
C GLN A 550 25.33 19.30 -11.93
N GLY A 551 24.59 18.83 -10.90
CA GLY A 551 23.82 17.59 -10.95
C GLY A 551 24.47 16.38 -10.27
N ARG A 552 25.76 16.41 -9.89
CA ARG A 552 26.40 15.25 -9.23
C ARG A 552 25.85 14.94 -7.84
N CYS A 553 25.55 15.96 -7.05
CA CYS A 553 24.83 15.80 -5.78
C CYS A 553 23.43 15.20 -5.97
N ASP A 554 22.75 15.54 -7.07
CA ASP A 554 21.38 15.07 -7.34
C ASP A 554 21.36 13.62 -7.89
N LEU A 555 22.36 13.27 -8.71
CA LEU A 555 22.51 11.94 -9.33
C LEU A 555 23.14 10.90 -8.40
N TYR A 556 24.13 11.30 -7.60
CA TYR A 556 24.98 10.38 -6.83
C TYR A 556 25.05 10.72 -5.34
N GLY A 557 24.52 11.87 -4.91
CA GLY A 557 24.78 12.40 -3.56
C GLY A 557 24.31 11.50 -2.43
N SER A 558 23.23 10.74 -2.65
CA SER A 558 22.68 9.77 -1.69
C SER A 558 23.20 8.33 -1.90
N SER A 559 24.25 8.15 -2.71
CA SER A 559 24.89 6.85 -2.98
C SER A 559 26.28 6.74 -2.35
N TYR A 560 26.88 5.54 -2.40
CA TYR A 560 28.29 5.28 -2.07
C TYR A 560 28.73 5.72 -0.65
N ALA A 561 27.87 5.53 0.35
CA ALA A 561 28.11 5.96 1.73
C ALA A 561 29.47 5.48 2.30
N ASN A 562 30.17 6.38 3.00
CA ASN A 562 31.42 6.10 3.71
C ASN A 562 31.44 6.88 5.03
N PHE A 563 32.16 6.41 6.04
CA PHE A 563 32.08 6.94 7.42
C PHE A 563 30.64 7.06 7.97
N ASN A 564 29.74 6.16 7.51
CA ASN A 564 28.30 6.16 7.82
C ASN A 564 27.54 7.44 7.40
N ALA A 565 27.97 8.08 6.31
CA ALA A 565 27.28 9.20 5.66
C ALA A 565 27.47 9.16 4.13
N THR A 566 26.49 9.65 3.39
CA THR A 566 26.54 9.91 1.94
C THR A 566 26.99 11.35 1.67
N ALA A 567 27.26 11.73 0.41
CA ALA A 567 27.68 13.11 0.10
C ALA A 567 26.57 14.13 0.43
N SER A 568 25.29 13.78 0.25
CA SER A 568 24.12 14.58 0.66
C SER A 568 24.05 14.83 2.18
N GLU A 569 24.75 14.04 2.99
CA GLU A 569 24.78 14.17 4.46
C GLU A 569 26.11 14.76 4.95
N ALA A 570 27.23 14.44 4.30
CA ALA A 570 28.57 14.85 4.70
C ALA A 570 29.05 16.16 4.06
N CYS A 571 28.59 16.49 2.85
CA CYS A 571 29.13 17.59 2.03
C CYS A 571 28.16 18.77 1.94
N CYS A 572 28.63 19.95 2.35
CA CYS A 572 27.86 21.19 2.31
C CYS A 572 27.39 21.58 0.90
N ILE A 573 28.17 21.24 -0.13
CA ILE A 573 27.82 21.52 -1.53
C ILE A 573 26.67 20.64 -2.04
N CYS A 574 26.38 19.52 -1.36
CA CYS A 574 25.23 18.66 -1.60
C CYS A 574 24.09 18.86 -0.58
N GLY A 575 24.10 19.94 0.19
CA GLY A 575 23.09 20.26 1.21
C GLY A 575 23.32 19.62 2.59
N GLY A 576 24.36 18.79 2.75
CA GLY A 576 24.75 18.18 4.01
C GLY A 576 25.73 19.01 4.84
N GLY A 577 26.59 18.34 5.61
CA GLY A 577 27.59 18.96 6.46
C GLY A 577 27.01 19.60 7.73
N ILE A 578 27.88 20.20 8.55
CA ILE A 578 27.49 20.83 9.83
C ILE A 578 27.46 22.35 9.66
N SER A 579 26.31 22.94 9.96
CA SER A 579 26.11 24.40 10.00
C SER A 579 26.58 25.03 11.30
N THR A 580 27.50 25.99 11.24
CA THR A 580 28.11 26.66 12.41
C THR A 580 27.40 27.97 12.74
N ASN A 581 26.24 27.89 13.40
CA ASN A 581 25.55 29.07 13.93
C ASN A 581 26.18 29.57 15.24
N ASN A 582 27.19 30.43 15.13
CA ASN A 582 27.74 31.21 16.24
C ASN A 582 27.42 32.70 16.07
N ASN A 583 26.47 33.22 16.85
CA ASN A 583 26.38 34.66 17.13
C ASN A 583 26.74 34.88 18.62
N PRO A 584 27.91 35.48 18.94
CA PRO A 584 28.45 35.43 20.29
C PRO A 584 27.70 36.37 21.25
N SER A 585 27.16 35.80 22.34
CA SER A 585 26.72 36.60 23.49
C SER A 585 27.92 37.19 24.23
N VAL A 586 28.01 38.52 24.25
CA VAL A 586 28.90 39.26 25.14
C VAL A 586 28.46 39.04 26.59
N THR A 587 29.40 38.72 27.48
CA THR A 587 29.13 38.52 28.92
C THR A 587 30.03 39.38 29.82
N SER A 588 29.59 39.50 31.08
CA SER A 588 30.19 40.28 32.19
C SER A 588 29.87 41.79 32.15
N ALA A 589 29.46 42.44 33.25
CA ALA A 589 29.20 41.94 34.62
C ALA A 589 28.30 42.89 35.44
N ALA A 590 27.98 42.43 36.66
CA ALA A 590 27.62 43.16 37.88
C ALA A 590 26.13 43.25 38.30
N GLU A 591 25.96 43.06 39.61
CA GLU A 591 24.76 42.92 40.44
C GLU A 591 23.81 44.14 40.47
N ALA A 592 22.50 43.90 40.69
CA ALA A 592 21.71 44.51 41.79
C ALA A 592 20.22 44.08 41.84
N THR A 593 19.84 43.41 42.94
CA THR A 593 18.58 43.55 43.74
C THR A 593 17.22 44.02 43.12
N VAL A 594 16.27 43.06 43.01
CA VAL A 594 14.81 43.06 43.40
C VAL A 594 13.84 44.15 42.81
N PRO A 595 12.50 44.00 42.89
CA PRO A 595 11.63 43.35 41.89
C PRO A 595 10.57 44.27 41.23
N THR A 596 10.00 43.86 40.09
CA THR A 596 8.61 44.20 39.73
C THR A 596 7.98 43.14 38.81
N THR A 597 6.80 42.68 39.19
CA THR A 597 5.83 41.99 38.32
C THR A 597 5.22 42.96 37.30
N PHE A 598 4.86 42.46 36.11
CA PHE A 598 3.75 43.03 35.33
C PHE A 598 2.94 41.89 34.70
N GLU A 599 1.62 42.10 34.63
CA GLU A 599 0.62 41.06 34.45
C GLU A 599 0.32 40.72 32.98
N ASN A 600 -0.06 39.47 32.74
CA ASN A 600 -0.84 39.06 31.57
C ASN A 600 -2.21 38.56 32.05
N GLU A 601 -3.24 39.42 32.02
CA GLU A 601 -4.65 39.00 31.95
C GLU A 601 -4.92 38.58 30.49
N TRP A 602 -5.63 37.50 30.12
CA TRP A 602 -6.36 36.42 30.81
C TRP A 602 -5.78 35.06 30.31
N GLY A 603 -5.92 33.89 30.95
CA GLY A 603 -6.63 33.53 32.17
C GLY A 603 -7.13 32.08 32.14
N ASP A 604 -6.24 31.08 32.32
CA ASP A 604 -6.59 29.74 32.82
C ASP A 604 -5.38 29.08 33.52
N GLN A 605 -5.62 28.06 34.34
CA GLN A 605 -4.71 27.64 35.42
C GLN A 605 -3.51 26.79 34.96
N GLY A 606 -2.29 27.29 35.20
CA GLY A 606 -1.05 26.58 34.86
C GLY A 606 -0.72 25.46 35.84
N MET A 607 -0.68 24.21 35.34
CA MET A 607 -0.04 23.10 36.06
C MET A 607 1.48 23.16 35.90
N ALA A 608 2.21 23.11 37.00
CA ALA A 608 3.66 22.88 36.99
C ALA A 608 3.94 21.36 37.02
N TYR A 609 4.57 20.86 35.97
CA TYR A 609 5.11 19.49 35.93
C TYR A 609 6.52 19.47 36.50
N VAL A 610 6.77 18.56 37.43
CA VAL A 610 8.10 18.32 38.00
C VAL A 610 8.60 16.99 37.46
N CYS A 611 9.74 17.02 36.77
CA CYS A 611 10.44 15.83 36.31
C CYS A 611 11.38 15.30 37.41
N ARG A 612 11.44 13.97 37.59
CA ARG A 612 12.46 13.30 38.40
C ARG A 612 13.21 12.25 37.58
N ASN A 613 14.49 12.12 37.86
CA ASN A 613 15.32 11.06 37.27
C ASN A 613 14.81 9.69 37.71
N GLU A 614 14.82 8.71 36.82
CA GLU A 614 14.28 7.38 37.06
C GLU A 614 15.22 6.27 36.55
N PRO A 615 15.62 5.29 37.37
CA PRO A 615 15.44 5.22 38.83
C PRO A 615 16.15 6.36 39.59
N GLU A 616 15.70 6.63 40.81
CA GLU A 616 16.35 7.59 41.69
C GLU A 616 17.80 7.15 41.99
N GLY A 617 18.78 8.02 41.73
CA GLY A 617 20.20 7.67 41.80
C GLY A 617 20.76 6.96 40.57
N TRP A 618 20.09 7.00 39.41
CA TRP A 618 20.62 6.44 38.16
C TRP A 618 22.02 6.97 37.81
N HIS A 619 22.84 6.04 37.32
CA HIS A 619 24.15 6.26 36.75
C HIS A 619 24.39 5.22 35.64
N ASP A 620 25.35 5.46 34.76
CA ASP A 620 25.59 4.61 33.59
C ASP A 620 26.29 3.26 33.89
N SER A 621 26.54 2.47 32.85
CA SER A 621 27.24 1.17 32.94
C SER A 621 28.70 1.25 33.39
N ASP A 622 29.36 2.39 33.22
CA ASP A 622 30.81 2.54 33.33
C ASP A 622 31.24 2.91 34.76
N GLY A 623 30.31 3.38 35.60
CA GLY A 623 30.49 3.42 37.05
C GLY A 623 29.63 4.44 37.79
N SER A 624 29.62 4.36 39.12
CA SER A 624 28.80 5.22 39.99
C SER A 624 29.21 6.71 40.03
N ALA A 625 30.20 7.10 39.23
CA ALA A 625 30.62 8.49 39.04
C ALA A 625 29.84 9.21 37.92
N TYR A 626 29.21 8.45 37.02
CA TYR A 626 28.52 8.96 35.82
C TYR A 626 27.00 9.04 36.05
N THR A 627 26.61 9.82 37.06
CA THR A 627 25.21 10.05 37.43
C THR A 627 24.53 11.01 36.46
N CYS A 628 23.20 11.17 36.56
CA CYS A 628 22.49 12.25 35.83
C CYS A 628 23.10 13.65 36.04
N GLU A 629 23.74 13.93 37.19
CA GLU A 629 24.44 15.18 37.47
C GLU A 629 25.76 15.30 36.65
N TRP A 630 26.43 14.19 36.37
CA TRP A 630 27.56 14.17 35.43
C TRP A 630 27.10 14.50 34.00
N TYR A 631 25.95 13.98 33.58
CA TYR A 631 25.36 14.23 32.26
C TYR A 631 24.80 15.65 32.09
N GLN A 632 24.53 16.38 33.19
CA GLN A 632 24.04 17.76 33.18
C GLN A 632 25.05 18.78 32.58
N HIS A 633 26.33 18.44 32.51
CA HIS A 633 27.34 19.30 31.88
C HIS A 633 27.22 19.32 30.34
N GLU A 634 27.46 20.48 29.74
CA GLU A 634 27.19 20.77 28.32
C GLU A 634 27.68 19.68 27.36
N GLY A 635 26.80 19.34 26.41
CA GLY A 635 27.05 18.37 25.33
C GLY A 635 26.96 16.90 25.74
N ARG A 636 27.01 16.53 27.02
CA ARG A 636 27.12 15.11 27.43
C ARG A 636 25.88 14.27 27.16
N CYS A 637 24.67 14.83 27.34
CA CYS A 637 23.43 14.15 26.91
C CYS A 637 23.42 13.88 25.40
N SER A 638 23.86 14.84 24.59
CA SER A 638 23.90 14.68 23.12
C SER A 638 24.96 13.68 22.65
N ILE A 639 26.16 13.71 23.27
CA ILE A 639 27.32 12.90 22.85
C ILE A 639 27.27 11.48 23.44
N TYR A 640 26.87 11.32 24.70
CA TYR A 640 26.95 10.05 25.44
C TYR A 640 25.60 9.56 25.97
N GLY A 641 24.56 10.40 25.95
CA GLY A 641 23.29 10.11 26.64
C GLY A 641 22.43 9.03 25.99
N HIS A 642 22.77 8.62 24.77
CA HIS A 642 22.18 7.47 24.06
C HIS A 642 22.98 6.16 24.25
N SER A 643 24.10 6.21 24.99
CA SER A 643 25.03 5.09 25.21
C SER A 643 25.06 4.67 26.69
N HIS A 644 25.85 3.64 27.03
CA HIS A 644 26.13 3.21 28.42
C HIS A 644 24.89 2.83 29.25
N ARG A 645 23.97 2.05 28.65
CA ARG A 645 22.67 1.66 29.23
C ARG A 645 22.83 0.89 30.56
N LYS A 646 22.14 1.34 31.61
CA LYS A 646 22.04 0.65 32.91
C LYS A 646 20.61 0.67 33.44
N PHE A 647 20.17 -0.42 34.09
CA PHE A 647 18.76 -0.64 34.48
C PHE A 647 17.79 -0.49 33.29
N ASN A 648 18.21 -1.00 32.13
CA ASN A 648 17.54 -0.86 30.84
C ASN A 648 17.24 0.58 30.38
N LYS A 649 17.89 1.61 30.96
CA LYS A 649 17.79 3.00 30.52
C LYS A 649 19.17 3.63 30.26
N THR A 650 19.23 4.51 29.28
CA THR A 650 20.33 5.43 28.96
C THR A 650 20.06 6.79 29.61
N ALA A 651 21.01 7.72 29.63
CA ALA A 651 20.80 9.01 30.28
C ALA A 651 19.64 9.81 29.63
N ASN A 652 19.43 9.67 28.31
CA ASN A 652 18.32 10.30 27.59
C ASN A 652 16.94 9.72 27.95
N GLU A 653 16.89 8.53 28.57
CA GLU A 653 15.65 7.89 29.05
C GLU A 653 15.49 8.03 30.57
N ALA A 654 16.59 8.08 31.32
CA ALA A 654 16.62 8.10 32.79
C ALA A 654 16.71 9.51 33.40
N CYS A 655 17.35 10.47 32.73
CA CYS A 655 17.72 11.75 33.31
C CYS A 655 16.92 12.93 32.73
N CYS A 656 16.25 13.69 33.59
CA CYS A 656 15.50 14.89 33.20
C CYS A 656 16.37 15.95 32.51
N VAL A 657 17.63 16.06 32.91
CA VAL A 657 18.60 16.98 32.29
C VAL A 657 18.95 16.61 30.84
N CYS A 658 18.64 15.37 30.42
CA CYS A 658 18.81 14.87 29.06
C CYS A 658 17.46 14.69 28.32
N GLY A 659 16.36 15.19 28.88
CA GLY A 659 15.01 15.06 28.30
C GLY A 659 14.27 13.76 28.66
N GLY A 660 14.87 12.88 29.47
CA GLY A 660 14.24 11.66 29.99
C GLY A 660 13.62 11.83 31.37
N GLY A 661 13.59 10.76 32.16
CA GLY A 661 12.99 10.73 33.49
C GLY A 661 11.46 10.70 33.47
N HIS A 662 10.83 10.75 34.64
CA HIS A 662 9.37 10.69 34.79
C HIS A 662 8.81 12.02 35.29
N SER A 663 7.82 12.56 34.59
CA SER A 663 7.15 13.83 34.93
C SER A 663 5.81 13.60 35.61
N PHE A 664 5.53 14.35 36.69
CA PHE A 664 4.23 14.32 37.36
C PHE A 664 3.80 15.73 37.77
N ALA A 665 2.48 15.93 37.90
CA ALA A 665 1.91 17.20 38.34
C ALA A 665 2.01 17.34 39.86
N GLN A 666 2.53 18.48 40.34
CA GLN A 666 2.60 18.79 41.77
C GLN A 666 1.62 19.92 42.10
N PHE A 667 0.68 19.65 43.02
CA PHE A 667 -0.18 20.69 43.59
C PHE A 667 0.59 21.48 44.64
N ASP A 668 0.63 22.81 44.49
CA ASP A 668 1.28 23.69 45.45
C ASP A 668 0.33 24.05 46.60
N THR A 669 0.76 23.82 47.85
CA THR A 669 -0.02 24.11 49.05
C THR A 669 0.86 24.64 50.17
N SER A 670 0.83 25.96 50.40
CA SER A 670 1.50 26.58 51.54
C SER A 670 0.75 27.80 52.09
N ALA A 671 -0.07 27.61 53.14
CA ALA A 671 -0.43 28.64 54.13
C ALA A 671 -1.04 28.05 55.43
N GLU A 672 -0.18 27.89 56.43
CA GLU A 672 -0.42 28.03 57.89
C GLU A 672 -1.51 27.24 58.68
N THR A 673 -1.05 26.16 59.32
CA THR A 673 -1.03 25.85 60.78
C THR A 673 -2.24 26.10 61.74
N LEU A 674 -2.49 25.08 62.59
CA LEU A 674 -3.14 25.07 63.94
C LEU A 674 -4.69 25.17 64.06
N ALA A 675 -5.38 24.01 64.14
CA ALA A 675 -5.86 23.45 65.43
C ALA A 675 -6.72 22.14 65.33
N SER A 676 -6.31 21.15 66.12
CA SER A 676 -6.97 19.90 66.55
C SER A 676 -8.52 19.72 66.44
N LEU A 677 -8.99 18.62 65.82
CA LEU A 677 -9.54 17.43 66.52
C LEU A 677 -10.13 16.33 65.57
N GLN A 678 -9.62 15.10 65.73
CA GLN A 678 -10.25 13.78 65.51
C GLN A 678 -10.77 13.31 64.12
N SER A 679 -10.43 12.04 63.81
CA SER A 679 -10.73 11.28 62.58
C SER A 679 -12.16 10.68 62.56
N PRO A 680 -12.61 10.08 61.44
CA PRO A 680 -12.29 8.67 61.20
C PRO A 680 -11.91 8.27 59.75
N SER A 681 -10.90 7.39 59.68
CA SER A 681 -10.68 6.23 58.79
C SER A 681 -10.92 6.26 57.27
N ALA A 682 -9.92 5.74 56.54
CA ALA A 682 -9.91 5.45 55.10
C ALA A 682 -10.70 4.17 54.72
N PRO A 683 -10.71 3.78 53.43
CA PRO A 683 -9.71 2.78 53.02
C PRO A 683 -8.88 3.16 51.77
N THR A 684 -7.75 2.47 51.63
CA THR A 684 -6.75 2.62 50.55
C THR A 684 -6.45 1.22 50.00
N SER A 685 -6.27 1.07 48.67
CA SER A 685 -5.21 0.24 48.07
C SER A 685 -5.26 0.34 46.55
N SER A 686 -4.22 0.88 45.92
CA SER A 686 -3.89 0.63 44.52
C SER A 686 -3.09 -0.67 44.42
N GLN A 687 -3.19 -1.40 43.29
CA GLN A 687 -2.32 -2.53 42.98
C GLN A 687 -1.46 -2.21 41.75
N SER A 688 -0.19 -2.58 41.80
CA SER A 688 0.74 -2.59 40.68
C SER A 688 0.63 -3.92 39.92
N VAL A 689 0.52 -3.87 38.60
CA VAL A 689 0.48 -5.05 37.73
C VAL A 689 1.92 -5.53 37.45
N GLU A 690 2.13 -6.84 37.47
CA GLU A 690 3.40 -7.49 37.13
C GLU A 690 3.21 -8.17 35.76
N MET A 691 4.07 -7.83 34.78
CA MET A 691 4.03 -8.42 33.42
C MET A 691 4.95 -9.62 33.31
N ILE A 692 4.51 -10.64 32.57
CA ILE A 692 5.25 -11.87 32.32
C ILE A 692 5.66 -11.92 30.84
N CYS A 693 6.85 -12.44 30.57
CA CYS A 693 7.39 -12.67 29.22
C CYS A 693 7.19 -14.13 28.79
N GLU A 694 6.67 -14.35 27.59
CA GLU A 694 6.59 -15.66 26.92
C GLU A 694 7.36 -15.63 25.58
N ASP A 695 8.11 -16.70 25.28
CA ASP A 695 8.84 -16.84 24.02
C ASP A 695 7.87 -16.77 22.82
N THR A 696 8.19 -15.93 21.83
CA THR A 696 7.28 -15.57 20.71
C THR A 696 6.90 -16.77 19.82
N HIS A 697 7.61 -17.89 19.97
CA HIS A 697 7.19 -19.19 19.44
C HIS A 697 7.59 -20.30 20.44
N PRO A 698 6.66 -21.11 20.99
CA PRO A 698 6.98 -22.17 21.95
C PRO A 698 7.93 -23.28 21.45
N TYR A 699 8.21 -23.29 20.14
CA TYR A 699 9.07 -24.27 19.45
C TYR A 699 10.18 -23.59 18.64
N TRP A 700 10.52 -22.33 18.95
CA TRP A 700 11.59 -21.62 18.25
C TRP A 700 12.95 -22.29 18.49
N HIS A 701 13.66 -22.52 17.39
CA HIS A 701 15.04 -22.99 17.30
C HIS A 701 15.71 -22.26 16.14
N ASP A 702 17.03 -22.13 16.15
CA ASP A 702 17.76 -21.43 15.07
C ASP A 702 17.77 -22.17 13.71
N ALA A 703 18.36 -21.55 12.69
CA ALA A 703 18.45 -22.12 11.35
C ALA A 703 19.40 -23.33 11.21
N ASP A 704 20.24 -23.61 12.21
CA ASP A 704 21.21 -24.71 12.21
C ASP A 704 20.62 -26.01 12.82
N GLY A 705 19.47 -25.92 13.50
CA GLY A 705 18.56 -27.05 13.75
C GLY A 705 17.86 -27.08 15.11
N GLU A 706 16.96 -28.05 15.29
CA GLU A 706 16.07 -28.21 16.46
C GLU A 706 16.77 -28.32 17.82
N ALA A 707 18.09 -28.51 17.85
CA ALA A 707 18.89 -28.54 19.09
C ALA A 707 19.17 -27.15 19.70
N TYR A 708 18.96 -26.07 18.94
CA TYR A 708 19.35 -24.70 19.29
C TYR A 708 18.13 -23.84 19.68
N THR A 709 17.41 -24.29 20.70
CA THR A 709 16.17 -23.66 21.19
C THR A 709 16.40 -22.44 22.08
N CYS A 710 15.34 -21.73 22.47
CA CYS A 710 15.41 -20.66 23.48
C CYS A 710 16.03 -21.09 24.82
N GLU A 711 15.90 -22.36 25.23
CA GLU A 711 16.60 -22.92 26.41
C GLU A 711 18.12 -23.06 26.17
N TRP A 712 18.51 -23.47 24.97
CA TRP A 712 19.92 -23.56 24.57
C TRP A 712 20.56 -22.17 24.56
N TYR A 713 19.89 -21.16 24.02
CA TYR A 713 20.37 -19.77 23.97
C TYR A 713 20.39 -19.10 25.35
N GLY A 714 19.40 -19.35 26.20
CA GLY A 714 19.35 -18.87 27.59
C GLY A 714 20.46 -19.40 28.50
N SER A 715 21.28 -20.34 28.03
CA SER A 715 22.37 -20.95 28.78
C SER A 715 23.70 -20.22 28.59
N GLY A 716 24.15 -19.47 29.59
CA GLY A 716 25.47 -18.82 29.61
C GLY A 716 25.53 -17.54 28.76
N SER A 717 26.63 -17.34 28.03
CA SER A 717 26.86 -16.14 27.20
C SER A 717 26.27 -16.23 25.78
N ARG A 718 25.46 -17.25 25.48
CA ARG A 718 25.03 -17.59 24.10
C ARG A 718 24.11 -16.55 23.47
N CYS A 719 23.18 -15.95 24.20
CA CYS A 719 22.40 -14.80 23.70
C CYS A 719 23.32 -13.65 23.22
N SER A 720 24.34 -13.31 24.01
CA SER A 720 25.30 -12.24 23.66
C SER A 720 26.28 -12.62 22.54
N GLU A 721 26.71 -13.88 22.46
CA GLU A 721 27.69 -14.34 21.47
C GLU A 721 27.05 -14.71 20.11
N PHE A 722 25.86 -15.31 20.12
CA PHE A 722 25.23 -15.91 18.93
C PHE A 722 23.78 -15.48 18.70
N GLY A 723 23.11 -14.85 19.67
CA GLY A 723 21.65 -14.61 19.63
C GLY A 723 21.17 -13.61 18.58
N HIS A 724 22.09 -12.97 17.85
CA HIS A 724 21.82 -12.05 16.74
C HIS A 724 22.00 -12.69 15.35
N GLY A 725 22.34 -13.99 15.29
CA GLY A 725 22.49 -14.75 14.04
C GLY A 725 21.44 -15.84 13.86
N HIS A 726 21.59 -16.62 12.79
CA HIS A 726 20.88 -17.89 12.54
C HIS A 726 19.34 -17.80 12.66
N SER A 727 18.72 -16.77 12.07
CA SER A 727 17.29 -16.54 12.19
C SER A 727 16.43 -17.66 11.58
N ASN A 728 15.39 -18.05 12.31
CA ASN A 728 14.37 -19.02 11.89
C ASN A 728 12.97 -18.44 12.14
N PHE A 729 12.01 -18.81 11.31
CA PHE A 729 10.65 -18.22 11.26
C PHE A 729 10.63 -16.67 11.17
N GLY A 730 11.74 -16.06 10.71
CA GLY A 730 11.89 -14.61 10.59
C GLY A 730 12.43 -13.90 11.85
N PHE A 731 12.80 -14.63 12.90
CA PHE A 731 13.31 -14.07 14.16
C PHE A 731 14.66 -14.69 14.56
N THR A 732 15.50 -13.90 15.22
CA THR A 732 16.72 -14.35 15.93
C THR A 732 16.39 -14.68 17.40
N ALA A 733 17.31 -15.34 18.12
CA ALA A 733 17.07 -15.67 19.54
C ALA A 733 16.86 -14.43 20.42
N ASN A 734 17.53 -13.31 20.10
CA ASN A 734 17.36 -12.03 20.79
C ASN A 734 15.99 -11.37 20.55
N GLU A 735 15.19 -11.88 19.61
CA GLU A 735 13.84 -11.39 19.29
C GLU A 735 12.77 -12.41 19.71
N ALA A 736 13.03 -13.71 19.51
CA ALA A 736 12.11 -14.79 19.83
C ALA A 736 12.10 -15.20 21.31
N CYS A 737 13.23 -15.10 22.01
CA CYS A 737 13.42 -15.71 23.32
C CYS A 737 13.49 -14.69 24.46
N CYS A 738 12.61 -14.81 25.46
CA CYS A 738 12.63 -14.06 26.72
C CYS A 738 13.96 -14.21 27.46
N SER A 739 14.57 -15.40 27.40
CA SER A 739 15.89 -15.66 27.99
C SER A 739 17.02 -14.80 27.39
N CYS A 740 16.80 -14.25 26.18
CA CYS A 740 17.72 -13.32 25.52
C CYS A 740 17.24 -11.86 25.54
N GLY A 741 16.16 -11.55 26.25
CA GLY A 741 15.56 -10.21 26.30
C GLY A 741 14.60 -9.88 25.14
N GLY A 742 14.31 -10.85 24.27
CA GLY A 742 13.21 -10.80 23.30
C GLY A 742 11.91 -11.32 23.91
N GLY A 743 11.12 -12.03 23.12
CA GLY A 743 9.83 -12.58 23.55
C GLY A 743 8.70 -11.54 23.55
N SER A 744 7.53 -11.94 24.07
CA SER A 744 6.33 -11.10 24.14
C SER A 744 5.82 -10.93 25.56
N LEU A 745 5.35 -9.73 25.92
CA LEU A 745 4.88 -9.38 27.27
C LEU A 745 3.34 -9.37 27.34
N ARG A 746 2.77 -9.87 28.44
CA ARG A 746 1.31 -9.89 28.66
C ARG A 746 0.91 -9.50 30.10
N GLU A 747 -0.22 -8.81 30.23
CA GLU A 747 -0.91 -8.50 31.49
C GLU A 747 -2.04 -9.50 31.81
N LEU A 748 -2.29 -9.74 33.11
CA LEU A 748 -3.31 -10.67 33.62
C LEU A 748 -4.46 -9.97 34.37
N ASN A 749 -5.61 -9.73 33.71
CA ASN A 749 -6.92 -9.89 34.37
C ASN A 749 -8.12 -9.89 33.39
N GLN A 750 -8.70 -11.06 33.10
CA GLN A 750 -10.11 -11.16 32.68
C GLN A 750 -10.65 -12.56 32.99
N VAL A 751 -11.85 -12.63 33.57
CA VAL A 751 -12.52 -13.89 33.90
C VAL A 751 -13.11 -14.49 32.62
N ILE A 752 -12.68 -15.69 32.26
CA ILE A 752 -13.16 -16.39 31.07
C ILE A 752 -14.30 -17.35 31.47
N CYS A 753 -15.40 -17.29 30.72
CA CYS A 753 -16.43 -18.32 30.71
C CYS A 753 -16.18 -19.20 29.48
N GLU A 754 -16.14 -20.52 29.66
CA GLU A 754 -16.00 -21.48 28.57
C GLU A 754 -17.25 -22.36 28.45
N ASP A 755 -17.64 -22.64 27.20
CA ASP A 755 -18.74 -23.58 26.92
C ASP A 755 -18.38 -24.98 27.46
N SER A 756 -19.33 -25.67 28.06
CA SER A 756 -19.09 -26.85 28.88
C SER A 756 -20.05 -27.99 28.54
N PRO A 757 -19.62 -29.02 27.77
CA PRO A 757 -18.32 -29.14 27.10
C PRO A 757 -18.12 -28.12 25.97
N THR A 758 -16.86 -27.86 25.60
CA THR A 758 -16.47 -26.90 24.54
C THR A 758 -16.95 -27.27 23.14
N PHE A 759 -17.40 -28.50 22.96
CA PHE A 759 -17.99 -29.06 21.73
C PHE A 759 -19.50 -29.34 21.90
N TRP A 760 -20.18 -28.67 22.83
CA TRP A 760 -21.61 -28.89 23.05
C TRP A 760 -22.44 -28.42 21.84
N HIS A 761 -23.28 -29.34 21.35
CA HIS A 761 -24.32 -29.11 20.36
C HIS A 761 -25.59 -29.82 20.80
N ASP A 762 -26.76 -29.37 20.34
CA ASP A 762 -28.03 -29.92 20.76
C ASP A 762 -28.35 -31.32 20.14
N SER A 763 -29.47 -31.91 20.57
CA SER A 763 -29.87 -33.27 20.16
C SER A 763 -30.24 -33.43 18.69
N ASP A 764 -30.48 -32.34 17.97
CA ASP A 764 -31.01 -32.35 16.59
C ASP A 764 -29.89 -32.24 15.53
N GLY A 765 -28.64 -31.94 15.94
CA GLY A 765 -27.45 -32.06 15.09
C GLY A 765 -26.25 -31.22 15.54
N GLU A 766 -25.07 -31.54 15.00
CA GLU A 766 -23.80 -30.86 15.30
C GLU A 766 -23.82 -29.37 14.90
N GLN A 767 -24.66 -28.98 13.92
CA GLN A 767 -24.83 -27.59 13.48
C GLN A 767 -25.62 -26.68 14.46
N TYR A 768 -26.11 -27.22 15.57
CA TYR A 768 -26.87 -26.49 16.59
C TYR A 768 -26.06 -26.35 17.89
N ASP A 769 -24.89 -25.74 17.74
CA ASP A 769 -23.90 -25.52 18.79
C ASP A 769 -24.11 -24.20 19.59
N CYS A 770 -23.22 -23.93 20.54
CA CYS A 770 -23.22 -22.69 21.32
C CYS A 770 -23.05 -21.41 20.48
N GLN A 771 -22.53 -21.51 19.24
CA GLN A 771 -22.47 -20.41 18.27
C GLN A 771 -23.82 -20.22 17.54
N TRP A 772 -24.58 -21.27 17.29
CA TRP A 772 -25.93 -21.19 16.76
C TRP A 772 -26.91 -20.60 17.78
N TYR A 773 -26.80 -21.02 19.05
CA TYR A 773 -27.64 -20.52 20.15
C TYR A 773 -27.31 -19.06 20.56
N SER A 774 -26.11 -18.56 20.25
CA SER A 774 -25.71 -17.16 20.53
C SER A 774 -26.37 -16.11 19.62
N GLN A 775 -27.05 -16.54 18.55
CA GLN A 775 -27.62 -15.64 17.55
C GLN A 775 -29.06 -15.23 17.92
N GLU A 776 -29.36 -13.93 17.79
CA GLU A 776 -30.71 -13.35 17.89
C GLU A 776 -31.43 -13.68 19.22
N ASP A 777 -32.66 -14.18 19.18
CA ASP A 777 -33.46 -14.57 20.37
C ASP A 777 -33.39 -16.07 20.70
N ARG A 778 -32.54 -16.84 19.99
CA ARG A 778 -32.56 -18.31 19.98
C ARG A 778 -32.29 -18.91 21.35
N CYS A 779 -31.31 -18.37 22.08
CA CYS A 779 -31.05 -18.80 23.45
C CYS A 779 -32.28 -18.69 24.37
N THR A 780 -32.96 -17.54 24.34
CA THR A 780 -34.16 -17.27 25.15
C THR A 780 -35.32 -18.18 24.74
N LYS A 781 -35.44 -18.47 23.45
CA LYS A 781 -36.57 -19.16 22.84
C LYS A 781 -36.47 -20.68 22.87
N TYR A 782 -35.25 -21.23 22.72
CA TYR A 782 -35.00 -22.67 22.55
C TYR A 782 -33.98 -23.23 23.53
N GLY A 783 -33.15 -22.40 24.18
CA GLY A 783 -31.98 -22.87 24.94
C GLY A 783 -32.26 -23.71 26.20
N HIS A 784 -33.53 -23.86 26.58
CA HIS A 784 -34.01 -24.76 27.65
C HIS A 784 -34.52 -26.12 27.11
N SER A 785 -34.39 -26.36 25.80
CA SER A 785 -34.83 -27.58 25.09
C SER A 785 -33.63 -28.32 24.49
N TYR A 786 -33.89 -29.46 23.81
CA TYR A 786 -32.92 -30.20 22.99
C TYR A 786 -31.63 -30.61 23.71
N SER A 787 -31.75 -31.15 24.93
CA SER A 787 -30.59 -31.51 25.75
C SER A 787 -29.71 -32.58 25.10
N ASN A 788 -28.39 -32.36 25.09
CA ASN A 788 -27.38 -33.33 24.68
C ASN A 788 -26.23 -33.34 25.70
N PHE A 789 -25.46 -34.43 25.78
CA PHE A 789 -24.43 -34.66 26.80
C PHE A 789 -24.91 -34.40 28.27
N GLY A 790 -26.22 -34.51 28.52
CA GLY A 790 -26.84 -34.26 29.82
C GLY A 790 -27.11 -32.80 30.19
N LYS A 791 -26.99 -31.86 29.24
CA LYS A 791 -27.24 -30.41 29.44
C LYS A 791 -28.07 -29.80 28.30
N THR A 792 -28.76 -28.70 28.58
CA THR A 792 -29.36 -27.80 27.59
C THR A 792 -28.41 -26.63 27.28
N ALA A 793 -28.67 -25.82 26.23
CA ALA A 793 -27.82 -24.68 25.89
C ALA A 793 -27.71 -23.64 27.02
N GLN A 794 -28.76 -23.47 27.83
CA GLN A 794 -28.76 -22.61 29.03
C GLN A 794 -27.89 -23.15 30.18
N GLU A 795 -27.40 -24.38 30.09
CA GLU A 795 -26.50 -25.02 31.07
C GLU A 795 -25.10 -25.25 30.49
N ALA A 796 -24.99 -25.38 29.17
CA ALA A 796 -23.76 -25.66 28.45
C ALA A 796 -23.06 -24.42 27.88
N CYS A 797 -23.81 -23.41 27.41
CA CYS A 797 -23.25 -22.31 26.63
C CYS A 797 -23.16 -21.00 27.43
N CYS A 798 -21.99 -20.36 27.42
CA CYS A 798 -21.74 -19.04 28.01
C CYS A 798 -22.56 -17.94 27.31
N SER A 799 -22.80 -18.07 26.00
CA SER A 799 -23.73 -17.23 25.23
C SER A 799 -25.17 -17.28 25.76
N CYS A 800 -25.49 -18.30 26.56
CA CYS A 800 -26.77 -18.52 27.20
C CYS A 800 -26.76 -18.37 28.73
N ASN A 801 -25.73 -17.72 29.29
CA ASN A 801 -25.48 -17.61 30.74
C ASN A 801 -25.26 -18.96 31.46
N GLY A 802 -25.01 -20.04 30.72
CA GLY A 802 -24.51 -21.32 31.21
C GLY A 802 -22.99 -21.38 31.14
N GLY A 803 -22.46 -22.55 30.74
CA GLY A 803 -21.01 -22.78 30.63
C GLY A 803 -20.35 -23.00 31.99
N GLN A 804 -19.02 -22.93 32.04
CA GLN A 804 -18.25 -22.94 33.28
C GLN A 804 -17.30 -21.74 33.37
N VAL A 805 -17.27 -21.13 34.54
CA VAL A 805 -16.45 -19.95 34.83
C VAL A 805 -15.18 -20.40 35.55
N SER A 806 -14.04 -20.31 34.87
CA SER A 806 -12.73 -20.58 35.47
C SER A 806 -12.13 -19.27 35.99
N ASN A 807 -12.06 -19.12 37.31
CA ASN A 807 -11.41 -17.97 37.93
C ASN A 807 -10.20 -18.46 38.77
N PRO A 808 -8.95 -18.21 38.35
CA PRO A 808 -7.78 -18.62 39.10
C PRO A 808 -7.56 -17.72 40.32
N ILE A 809 -7.00 -18.30 41.38
CA ILE A 809 -6.62 -17.66 42.66
C ILE A 809 -7.78 -17.38 43.64
N LEU A 810 -8.26 -18.45 44.27
CA LEU A 810 -8.45 -18.46 45.72
C LEU A 810 -8.31 -19.89 46.26
N ASN A 811 -7.12 -20.26 46.74
CA ASN A 811 -6.90 -21.40 47.62
C ASN A 811 -5.64 -21.17 48.44
N GLU A 812 -5.83 -20.77 49.70
CA GLU A 812 -4.75 -20.76 50.69
C GLU A 812 -4.32 -22.19 51.07
N VAL A 813 -3.10 -22.29 51.58
CA VAL A 813 -2.44 -23.52 52.00
C VAL A 813 -3.27 -24.31 53.02
N THR A 814 -3.62 -25.57 52.72
CA THR A 814 -3.74 -26.62 53.74
C THR A 814 -3.37 -28.01 53.20
N THR A 815 -2.24 -28.53 53.68
CA THR A 815 -1.86 -29.96 53.82
C THR A 815 -2.04 -30.92 52.63
N SER A 816 -0.89 -31.43 52.14
CA SER A 816 -0.75 -32.61 51.29
C SER A 816 -1.56 -33.83 51.80
N PRO A 817 -2.05 -34.69 50.89
CA PRO A 817 -1.23 -35.87 50.58
C PRO A 817 -1.18 -36.27 49.10
N THR A 818 0.04 -36.64 48.67
CA THR A 818 0.40 -37.67 47.67
C THR A 818 -0.20 -37.60 46.25
N ALA A 819 0.69 -37.44 45.26
CA ALA A 819 0.36 -37.47 43.83
C ALA A 819 -0.18 -38.84 43.36
N ALA A 820 -1.06 -38.80 42.36
CA ALA A 820 -1.40 -39.93 41.50
C ALA A 820 -0.95 -39.61 40.07
N THR A 821 -0.09 -40.45 39.51
CA THR A 821 0.30 -40.43 38.10
C THR A 821 -0.87 -40.91 37.22
N PRO A 822 -1.10 -40.34 36.02
CA PRO A 822 -1.99 -40.95 35.04
C PRO A 822 -1.40 -42.32 34.63
N ILE A 823 -2.27 -43.33 34.55
CA ILE A 823 -1.93 -44.70 34.16
C ILE A 823 -2.39 -44.89 32.71
N CYS A 824 -1.51 -45.40 31.85
CA CYS A 824 -1.87 -45.84 30.50
C CYS A 824 -2.33 -47.32 30.56
N GLU A 825 -3.39 -47.67 29.83
CA GLU A 825 -3.83 -49.07 29.68
C GLU A 825 -3.73 -49.51 28.21
N ASP A 826 -3.32 -50.78 27.99
CA ASP A 826 -3.24 -51.40 26.68
C ASP A 826 -4.63 -51.83 26.19
N ARG A 827 -4.95 -51.53 24.93
CA ARG A 827 -6.24 -51.89 24.30
C ARG A 827 -6.48 -53.39 24.22
N VAL A 828 -5.41 -54.19 24.17
CA VAL A 828 -5.43 -55.66 24.29
C VAL A 828 -4.47 -56.10 25.41
N PRO A 829 -4.97 -56.63 26.53
CA PRO A 829 -4.12 -57.05 27.65
C PRO A 829 -3.18 -58.21 27.29
N ASN A 830 -1.89 -58.06 27.63
CA ASN A 830 -0.79 -58.99 27.31
C ASN A 830 -0.49 -59.10 25.79
N TRP A 831 -0.73 -58.05 25.02
CA TRP A 831 -0.28 -57.97 23.64
C TRP A 831 1.25 -58.08 23.55
N HIS A 832 1.73 -58.78 22.53
CA HIS A 832 3.12 -58.86 22.12
C HIS A 832 3.18 -58.92 20.59
N ASP A 833 4.30 -58.53 19.98
CA ASP A 833 4.45 -58.53 18.53
C ASP A 833 4.53 -59.95 17.90
N ALA A 834 4.77 -60.00 16.58
CA ALA A 834 4.90 -61.24 15.82
C ALA A 834 6.20 -62.03 16.10
N ASP A 835 7.24 -61.39 16.62
CA ASP A 835 8.54 -62.00 16.92
C ASP A 835 8.55 -62.66 18.32
N GLY A 836 7.62 -62.29 19.20
CA GLY A 836 7.11 -63.17 20.26
C GLY A 836 6.90 -62.53 21.63
N VAL A 837 6.57 -63.36 22.62
CA VAL A 837 6.14 -62.97 23.99
C VAL A 837 7.14 -62.14 24.81
N ALA A 838 8.34 -61.87 24.29
CA ALA A 838 9.32 -60.98 24.91
C ALA A 838 9.14 -59.50 24.52
N TYR A 839 8.38 -59.22 23.45
CA TYR A 839 8.21 -57.90 22.86
C TYR A 839 6.78 -57.38 23.10
N THR A 840 6.48 -57.10 24.37
CA THR A 840 5.19 -56.57 24.84
C THR A 840 5.12 -55.04 24.72
N CYS A 841 3.93 -54.45 24.89
CA CYS A 841 3.77 -52.99 24.99
C CYS A 841 4.72 -52.34 26.03
N GLU A 842 5.00 -53.04 27.14
CA GLU A 842 5.99 -52.65 28.14
C GLU A 842 7.43 -52.58 27.56
N TRP A 843 7.84 -53.56 26.75
CA TRP A 843 9.14 -53.53 26.07
C TRP A 843 9.28 -52.34 25.11
N TYR A 844 8.19 -51.95 24.43
CA TYR A 844 8.17 -50.78 23.54
C TYR A 844 8.13 -49.43 24.28
N SER A 845 7.63 -49.40 25.53
CA SER A 845 7.57 -48.18 26.35
C SER A 845 8.85 -47.92 27.16
N GLU A 846 9.67 -48.94 27.41
CA GLU A 846 10.99 -48.80 28.04
C GLU A 846 11.93 -47.84 27.26
N GLY A 847 12.57 -46.92 27.98
CA GLY A 847 13.61 -46.04 27.42
C GLY A 847 13.05 -44.85 26.65
N THR A 848 12.35 -43.95 27.36
CA THR A 848 11.81 -42.67 26.87
C THR A 848 10.98 -42.77 25.58
N GLY A 849 10.26 -43.88 25.37
CA GLY A 849 9.42 -44.10 24.18
C GLY A 849 10.18 -44.32 22.86
N SER A 850 11.52 -44.31 22.89
CA SER A 850 12.36 -44.39 21.69
C SER A 850 12.20 -45.70 20.90
N ARG A 851 11.85 -46.81 21.56
CA ARG A 851 11.56 -48.10 20.88
C ARG A 851 10.22 -48.05 20.15
N CYS A 852 9.19 -47.42 20.74
CA CYS A 852 7.89 -47.22 20.10
C CYS A 852 8.02 -46.35 18.83
N GLN A 853 8.77 -45.24 18.90
CA GLN A 853 8.99 -44.37 17.72
C GLN A 853 9.73 -45.08 16.57
N ASN A 854 10.74 -45.90 16.87
CA ASN A 854 11.57 -46.54 15.84
C ASN A 854 10.99 -47.84 15.28
N TYR A 855 10.18 -48.57 16.07
CA TYR A 855 9.76 -49.94 15.74
C TYR A 855 8.26 -50.21 15.95
N GLY A 856 7.51 -49.30 16.53
CA GLY A 856 6.13 -49.53 16.99
C GLY A 856 5.12 -49.78 15.87
N ASP A 857 5.37 -49.23 14.67
CA ASP A 857 4.53 -49.43 13.47
C ASP A 857 4.98 -50.65 12.62
N GLY A 858 6.11 -51.29 12.97
CA GLY A 858 6.78 -52.28 12.08
C GLY A 858 6.29 -53.72 12.19
N TYR A 859 5.72 -54.11 13.34
CA TYR A 859 5.40 -55.50 13.66
C TYR A 859 4.00 -55.58 14.28
N SER A 860 3.10 -56.35 13.66
CA SER A 860 1.71 -56.47 14.09
C SER A 860 1.36 -57.87 14.58
N ASN A 861 0.51 -57.93 15.58
CA ASN A 861 -0.09 -59.16 16.09
C ASN A 861 -1.54 -58.91 16.50
N PHE A 862 -2.40 -59.92 16.37
CA PHE A 862 -3.86 -59.81 16.55
C PHE A 862 -4.55 -58.69 15.73
N GLY A 863 -3.90 -58.19 14.67
CA GLY A 863 -4.45 -57.17 13.78
C GLY A 863 -4.10 -55.71 14.13
N PHE A 864 -3.23 -55.49 15.11
CA PHE A 864 -2.74 -54.17 15.52
C PHE A 864 -1.20 -54.18 15.63
N THR A 865 -0.55 -53.05 15.36
CA THR A 865 0.86 -52.80 15.73
C THR A 865 0.97 -52.35 17.19
N ALA A 866 2.20 -52.21 17.72
CA ALA A 866 2.40 -51.72 19.09
C ALA A 866 1.85 -50.29 19.26
N SER A 867 2.06 -49.40 18.27
CA SER A 867 1.53 -48.03 18.29
C SER A 867 0.00 -47.96 18.23
N GLU A 868 -0.65 -48.89 17.53
CA GLU A 868 -2.12 -48.96 17.37
C GLU A 868 -2.84 -49.58 18.58
N ASN A 869 -2.09 -50.21 19.48
CA ASN A 869 -2.61 -50.83 20.70
C ASN A 869 -2.66 -49.86 21.91
N PHE A 870 -2.19 -48.61 21.75
CA PHE A 870 -2.22 -47.56 22.79
C PHE A 870 -3.42 -46.61 22.64
N GLU A 871 -4.22 -46.44 23.70
CA GLU A 871 -5.31 -45.45 23.74
C GLU A 871 -4.86 -44.08 24.30
N ASN A 872 -3.99 -43.36 23.57
CA ASN A 872 -3.85 -41.89 23.66
C ASN A 872 -2.97 -41.31 22.53
N HIS A 873 -3.52 -41.15 21.33
CA HIS A 873 -2.75 -40.76 20.12
C HIS A 873 -2.23 -39.30 20.05
N ASN A 874 -2.22 -38.55 21.16
CA ASN A 874 -1.68 -37.18 21.22
C ASN A 874 -0.44 -37.03 22.13
N LEU A 875 0.22 -38.13 22.47
CA LEU A 875 1.60 -38.13 22.99
C LEU A 875 2.42 -39.12 22.17
N ILE A 876 3.58 -38.67 21.67
CA ILE A 876 4.53 -39.44 20.86
C ILE A 876 4.06 -39.71 19.40
N LYS A 877 3.91 -38.65 18.61
CA LYS A 877 4.38 -38.62 17.22
C LYS A 877 5.13 -37.31 16.97
#